data_AF-A0AAW7X5I3-F1
#
_entry.id   AF-A0AAW7X5I3-F1
#
_cell.length_a   1.000
_cell.length_b   1.000
_cell.length_c   1.000
_cell.angle_alpha   90.00
_cell.angle_beta   90.00
_cell.angle_gamma   90.00
#
_symmetry.space_group_name_H-M   'P 1'
#
loop_
_entity.id
_entity.type
_entity.pdbx_description
1 polymer ?
#
loop_
_entity_poly.entity_id
_entity_poly.type
_entity_poly.pdbx_seq_one_letter_code
_entity_poly.pdbx_strand_id
1 'polypeptide(L)'
;MKLYQKVTLLGSASALLALGQSAYAACTADAYSNNFQYKGNELVTYEGAHFKAKWWIKGQAPDKTQKWGPWQFIEDCGTSQPTYNNAVSPTSRSYTKNSGAEVAFTLQPDNGVSLVGVNGASAGDWVVSNNNLRFANTFLNSLSIGTHTYTVDFNLGNDVVVSVNIGEPDIAQPTISPASRSFNKALPADANFTLNTDGDVLSAIVASNGSALTKGSDYTFTNFELTISSNYLQTLAVGSEVLELQFEQASSLLIDIAVTDTPVGDVQVLTPEQALLDGAVLTNGQVDLMHGDARWTFNVPQTGEYHIEFVYESPYGEKTNTFFVGTNTQALATPTTNGVATFSMDANLTAGTQELGVLGSGGNWGYIFIDSIRVSAKEIPPALPTLAPTSKTLQAGNIGHESFQLSEGDYAFSSLTLNGSELTQGVDYNVTSSALTLTADFIASLALSQNHVFSAQFYSANLGATSLEFSVRVNPEAVYEPSLSPASQTVSVGSNTPITYNVEQGSFTFVQLTANGSVLTQGVDYNVTATSLELTADYVGALPEGASIELVASFNHASSGSRNLSANLSVVQALEGNCFSHESAMVGGDAQVLADRIKVTGKNDSAAYWSINIAKAGLYKLTLTYSTEGGDKIISYMLDDGGLPNLSWPDAPVAAPLDRDFVHQLSAGVHQVGLINRDGDWGWVSVHNLCLEFQGSLDIVSPAPFSHLPSGSDISLNFVKDSPYDVTYSVNGGSVNTYAGESPLVIPTSGDGIYDIQLGISNTTIKKAMRLQVGSVTEPQYVDTLGTQFVLGNAPFYFNGSNQYYLMYKPEAMAEDFFKRAAYLNMNVVRTWLFCNDTKTHDGVCINMKSGDDFILTKANRTAAEQAIVDRSYELFDNYIALAHEYDQKLVLSLADHWNYFGNLDSYGSPHYGNAASIAKFKAFITEILQHRNPLTGYTYAEDPAIMMWELANEPRCSSGCNEAIFKAWAKEVSEHIRALAPNHLISIGAESSFDNNGTGDDFAFIKAVNDLETIDAVSAHLYPTWWNMTDAETLGNFDQLAEVGRALNKPTYIGEFSWPIASAASVATDLAKRTSIFADWYEKAEEHKDVIGGMLAWQLSGLEWGNGSTPLGGCQWCSGPYGEPTHAWTANNDGFQTYCAITPQEETLTATGAPGANMEGNKIHIELHKPVCDLLLERSNFYKGLNN
;
A
#
# COMPACT_ATOMS: atom_id res chain seq x y z
N MET A 1 39.62 -61.46 23.84
CA MET A 1 38.67 -60.61 24.60
C MET A 1 37.92 -59.75 23.59
N LYS A 2 36.65 -59.38 23.84
CA LYS A 2 35.83 -58.54 22.94
C LYS A 2 35.46 -59.27 21.61
N LEU A 3 34.40 -58.96 20.85
CA LEU A 3 33.25 -58.04 21.02
C LEU A 3 32.08 -58.51 20.10
N TYR A 4 31.07 -57.64 19.91
CA TYR A 4 30.29 -57.37 18.69
C TYR A 4 28.86 -57.92 18.49
N GLN A 5 28.07 -57.03 17.88
CA GLN A 5 26.97 -57.18 16.90
C GLN A 5 25.83 -58.20 17.11
N LYS A 6 24.64 -57.74 16.70
CA LYS A 6 23.47 -58.49 16.19
C LYS A 6 22.85 -59.55 17.11
N VAL A 7 21.53 -59.49 17.24
CA VAL A 7 20.72 -60.71 17.37
C VAL A 7 20.16 -61.01 15.98
N THR A 8 20.34 -62.24 15.52
CA THR A 8 20.03 -62.66 14.14
C THR A 8 19.29 -64.00 14.17
N LEU A 9 18.43 -64.23 13.18
CA LEU A 9 18.15 -65.54 12.57
C LEU A 9 18.01 -66.76 13.49
N LEU A 10 16.81 -67.35 13.54
CA LEU A 10 16.56 -68.63 12.84
C LEU A 10 15.12 -69.13 13.02
N GLY A 11 14.57 -69.71 11.93
CA GLY A 11 14.24 -71.13 12.03
C GLY A 11 12.82 -71.60 11.68
N SER A 12 12.60 -71.84 10.38
CA SER A 12 12.01 -73.08 9.82
C SER A 12 10.56 -73.49 10.14
N ALA A 13 9.86 -74.26 9.28
CA ALA A 13 9.97 -74.51 7.84
C ALA A 13 8.79 -75.40 7.39
N SER A 14 8.45 -75.41 6.09
CA SER A 14 8.39 -76.62 5.22
C SER A 14 7.31 -76.59 4.12
N ALA A 15 7.79 -76.54 2.88
CA ALA A 15 7.41 -77.41 1.75
C ALA A 15 5.95 -77.54 1.27
N LEU A 16 5.72 -77.00 0.07
CA LEU A 16 5.07 -77.61 -1.11
C LEU A 16 3.82 -78.50 -0.94
N LEU A 17 2.75 -78.08 -1.62
CA LEU A 17 1.95 -78.96 -2.49
C LEU A 17 1.51 -78.17 -3.73
N ALA A 18 1.51 -78.81 -4.90
CA ALA A 18 1.16 -78.16 -6.17
C ALA A 18 0.19 -79.04 -6.97
N LEU A 19 -0.89 -78.45 -7.49
CA LEU A 19 -1.84 -79.11 -8.39
C LEU A 19 -2.44 -78.13 -9.41
N GLY A 20 -2.21 -78.42 -10.69
CA GLY A 20 -3.14 -78.16 -11.80
C GLY A 20 -3.52 -76.71 -12.16
N GLN A 21 -2.84 -76.15 -13.16
CA GLN A 21 -3.49 -75.22 -14.10
C GLN A 21 -3.76 -75.94 -15.42
N SER A 22 -4.97 -75.78 -15.96
CA SER A 22 -5.25 -76.01 -17.38
C SER A 22 -4.86 -74.76 -18.17
N ALA A 23 -3.97 -74.89 -19.15
CA ALA A 23 -3.65 -73.78 -20.04
C ALA A 23 -4.83 -73.52 -21.00
N TYR A 24 -5.43 -72.33 -20.90
CA TYR A 24 -6.35 -71.81 -21.91
C TYR A 24 -5.56 -71.41 -23.17
N ALA A 25 -6.18 -71.48 -24.34
CA ALA A 25 -5.57 -70.98 -25.58
C ALA A 25 -5.47 -69.45 -25.53
N ALA A 26 -4.46 -68.84 -26.15
CA ALA A 26 -4.31 -67.37 -26.13
C ALA A 26 -5.38 -66.66 -26.98
N CYS A 27 -5.89 -65.51 -26.52
CA CYS A 27 -6.83 -64.70 -27.30
C CYS A 27 -6.21 -64.13 -28.58
N THR A 28 -6.62 -64.67 -29.73
CA THR A 28 -6.11 -64.33 -31.09
C THR A 28 -7.03 -63.41 -31.91
N ALA A 29 -8.04 -62.80 -31.30
CA ALA A 29 -9.01 -61.92 -31.97
C ALA A 29 -8.94 -60.49 -31.40
N ASP A 30 -9.26 -59.50 -32.24
CA ASP A 30 -9.19 -58.09 -31.88
C ASP A 30 -10.09 -57.75 -30.66
N ALA A 31 -9.68 -56.78 -29.86
CA ALA A 31 -10.46 -56.36 -28.69
C ALA A 31 -11.84 -55.80 -29.09
N TYR A 32 -12.86 -56.01 -28.25
CA TYR A 32 -14.13 -55.32 -28.39
C TYR A 32 -13.97 -53.81 -28.17
N SER A 33 -14.33 -53.02 -29.18
CA SER A 33 -14.45 -51.55 -29.11
C SER A 33 -15.92 -51.16 -29.16
N ASN A 34 -16.34 -50.28 -28.25
CA ASN A 34 -17.72 -49.84 -28.17
C ASN A 34 -18.17 -49.02 -29.40
N ASN A 35 -17.20 -48.41 -30.10
CA ASN A 35 -17.42 -47.53 -31.24
C ASN A 35 -17.36 -48.24 -32.61
N PHE A 36 -16.89 -49.49 -32.68
CA PHE A 36 -16.85 -50.26 -33.92
C PHE A 36 -18.20 -50.90 -34.29
N GLN A 37 -18.42 -51.18 -35.58
CA GLN A 37 -19.61 -51.89 -36.08
C GLN A 37 -19.27 -53.33 -36.48
N TYR A 38 -19.63 -54.29 -35.63
CA TYR A 38 -19.39 -55.71 -35.88
C TYR A 38 -20.53 -56.31 -36.70
N LYS A 39 -20.18 -57.12 -37.71
CA LYS A 39 -21.13 -57.86 -38.55
C LYS A 39 -21.30 -59.29 -38.05
N GLY A 40 -22.42 -59.91 -38.42
CA GLY A 40 -22.71 -61.30 -38.03
C GLY A 40 -21.59 -62.25 -38.45
N ASN A 41 -21.06 -62.99 -37.46
CA ASN A 41 -19.89 -63.88 -37.47
C ASN A 41 -18.51 -63.26 -37.24
N GLU A 42 -18.36 -61.93 -37.12
CA GLU A 42 -17.08 -61.33 -36.70
C GLU A 42 -16.78 -61.69 -35.22
N LEU A 43 -15.50 -61.88 -34.91
CA LEU A 43 -15.00 -62.43 -33.63
C LEU A 43 -14.20 -61.34 -32.89
N VAL A 44 -14.40 -61.23 -31.57
CA VAL A 44 -13.72 -60.26 -30.69
C VAL A 44 -13.26 -60.90 -29.39
N THR A 45 -12.27 -60.29 -28.75
CA THR A 45 -11.85 -60.59 -27.38
C THR A 45 -12.49 -59.58 -26.40
N TYR A 46 -13.08 -60.07 -25.32
CA TYR A 46 -13.55 -59.26 -24.19
C TYR A 46 -13.46 -60.08 -22.89
N GLU A 47 -13.06 -59.46 -21.77
CA GLU A 47 -12.91 -60.12 -20.45
C GLU A 47 -12.25 -61.52 -20.50
N GLY A 48 -11.14 -61.60 -21.25
CA GLY A 48 -10.34 -62.81 -21.44
C GLY A 48 -11.08 -63.97 -22.12
N ALA A 49 -12.08 -63.69 -22.96
CA ALA A 49 -12.83 -64.67 -23.73
C ALA A 49 -13.11 -64.22 -25.16
N HIS A 50 -13.30 -65.18 -26.05
CA HIS A 50 -13.77 -64.96 -27.41
C HIS A 50 -15.29 -64.88 -27.46
N PHE A 51 -15.78 -63.83 -28.10
CA PHE A 51 -17.17 -63.61 -28.42
C PHE A 51 -17.35 -63.41 -29.91
N LYS A 52 -18.50 -63.85 -30.42
CA LYS A 52 -18.87 -63.78 -31.83
C LYS A 52 -20.16 -63.01 -31.99
N ALA A 53 -20.19 -62.01 -32.87
CA ALA A 53 -21.42 -61.28 -33.16
C ALA A 53 -22.43 -62.21 -33.87
N LYS A 54 -23.65 -62.35 -33.35
CA LYS A 54 -24.71 -63.18 -33.98
C LYS A 54 -25.34 -62.50 -35.20
N TRP A 55 -25.38 -61.17 -35.18
CA TRP A 55 -25.88 -60.27 -36.23
C TRP A 55 -25.15 -58.92 -36.11
N TRP A 56 -25.54 -57.90 -36.89
CA TRP A 56 -24.90 -56.57 -36.83
C TRP A 56 -25.10 -55.90 -35.46
N ILE A 57 -24.03 -55.37 -34.85
CA ILE A 57 -24.05 -54.75 -33.52
C ILE A 57 -22.96 -53.67 -33.36
N LYS A 58 -23.28 -52.60 -32.61
CA LYS A 58 -22.37 -51.56 -32.10
C LYS A 58 -22.86 -51.14 -30.71
N GLY A 59 -21.97 -50.71 -29.81
CA GLY A 59 -22.34 -50.02 -28.58
C GLY A 59 -22.90 -50.87 -27.43
N GLN A 60 -22.86 -52.20 -27.54
CA GLN A 60 -23.23 -53.13 -26.46
C GLN A 60 -22.11 -54.14 -26.24
N ALA A 61 -21.52 -54.16 -25.04
CA ALA A 61 -20.43 -55.06 -24.70
C ALA A 61 -20.86 -56.55 -24.69
N PRO A 62 -19.92 -57.49 -24.95
CA PRO A 62 -20.17 -58.92 -24.80
C PRO A 62 -20.34 -59.36 -23.33
N ASP A 63 -21.29 -60.24 -23.07
CA ASP A 63 -21.63 -60.74 -21.73
C ASP A 63 -21.83 -62.27 -21.77
N LYS A 64 -21.09 -63.01 -20.92
CA LYS A 64 -21.12 -64.49 -20.85
C LYS A 64 -22.48 -65.03 -20.36
N THR A 65 -23.26 -64.21 -19.65
CA THR A 65 -24.58 -64.58 -19.09
C THR A 65 -25.72 -64.41 -20.10
N GLN A 66 -25.60 -63.48 -21.05
CA GLN A 66 -26.66 -63.12 -22.00
C GLN A 66 -26.79 -64.11 -23.17
N LYS A 67 -27.28 -65.32 -22.87
CA LYS A 67 -27.51 -66.40 -23.86
C LYS A 67 -28.29 -65.96 -25.11
N TRP A 68 -29.25 -65.05 -24.94
CA TRP A 68 -30.08 -64.48 -26.02
C TRP A 68 -29.64 -63.09 -26.53
N GLY A 69 -28.59 -62.50 -25.96
CA GLY A 69 -28.05 -61.20 -26.40
C GLY A 69 -27.39 -61.26 -27.80
N PRO A 70 -26.91 -60.13 -28.36
CA PRO A 70 -26.31 -60.09 -29.71
C PRO A 70 -24.97 -60.84 -29.80
N TRP A 71 -24.31 -61.08 -28.68
CA TRP A 71 -23.04 -61.80 -28.61
C TRP A 71 -23.24 -63.28 -28.30
N GLN A 72 -22.45 -64.13 -28.96
CA GLN A 72 -22.27 -65.54 -28.64
C GLN A 72 -20.90 -65.70 -27.97
N PHE A 73 -20.87 -66.06 -26.69
CA PHE A 73 -19.64 -66.58 -26.06
C PHE A 73 -19.19 -67.86 -26.79
N ILE A 74 -17.90 -67.97 -27.06
CA ILE A 74 -17.27 -69.12 -27.74
C ILE A 74 -16.44 -69.93 -26.73
N GLU A 75 -15.37 -69.34 -26.19
CA GLU A 75 -14.47 -69.95 -25.21
C GLU A 75 -13.67 -68.90 -24.42
N ASP A 76 -13.11 -69.29 -23.28
CA ASP A 76 -12.19 -68.46 -22.48
C ASP A 76 -10.74 -68.59 -23.02
N CYS A 77 -10.04 -67.46 -23.18
CA CYS A 77 -8.76 -67.37 -23.86
C CYS A 77 -7.64 -66.56 -23.14
N GLY A 78 -7.86 -66.19 -21.87
CA GLY A 78 -6.84 -65.58 -21.01
C GLY A 78 -6.71 -64.06 -21.14
N THR A 79 -5.94 -63.43 -20.25
CA THR A 79 -6.06 -61.98 -19.94
C THR A 79 -5.02 -61.07 -20.60
N SER A 80 -4.06 -61.60 -21.38
CA SER A 80 -3.05 -60.76 -22.05
C SER A 80 -3.59 -60.15 -23.34
N GLN A 81 -3.89 -58.85 -23.32
CA GLN A 81 -4.16 -58.01 -24.49
C GLN A 81 -3.11 -56.89 -24.57
N PRO A 82 -2.76 -56.38 -25.77
CA PRO A 82 -2.06 -55.11 -25.89
C PRO A 82 -3.00 -53.96 -25.47
N THR A 83 -2.64 -53.22 -24.43
CA THR A 83 -3.30 -51.96 -24.08
C THR A 83 -2.71 -50.83 -24.92
N TYR A 84 -3.56 -50.12 -25.65
CA TYR A 84 -3.20 -48.93 -26.43
C TYR A 84 -3.65 -47.69 -25.64
N ASN A 85 -2.70 -46.86 -25.23
CA ASN A 85 -2.92 -45.73 -24.33
C ASN A 85 -2.71 -44.41 -25.09
N ASN A 86 -3.73 -43.97 -25.81
CA ASN A 86 -3.67 -42.75 -26.60
C ASN A 86 -3.72 -41.52 -25.69
N ALA A 87 -2.85 -40.54 -25.96
CA ALA A 87 -2.85 -39.26 -25.27
C ALA A 87 -3.02 -38.09 -26.26
N VAL A 88 -3.48 -36.95 -25.74
CA VAL A 88 -3.50 -35.66 -26.45
C VAL A 88 -2.98 -34.60 -25.50
N SER A 89 -2.05 -33.75 -25.97
CA SER A 89 -1.39 -32.75 -25.11
C SER A 89 -1.32 -31.36 -25.77
N PRO A 90 -1.75 -30.29 -25.06
CA PRO A 90 -2.49 -30.32 -23.78
C PRO A 90 -3.91 -30.88 -23.98
N THR A 91 -4.68 -31.03 -22.90
CA THR A 91 -6.12 -31.36 -22.97
C THR A 91 -7.04 -30.13 -22.96
N SER A 92 -6.47 -28.92 -22.83
CA SER A 92 -7.22 -27.66 -22.88
C SER A 92 -6.46 -26.55 -23.62
N ARG A 93 -7.20 -25.64 -24.26
CA ARG A 93 -6.72 -24.41 -24.92
C ARG A 93 -7.74 -23.29 -24.73
N SER A 94 -7.30 -22.04 -24.87
CA SER A 94 -8.18 -20.87 -24.93
C SER A 94 -8.09 -20.20 -26.30
N TYR A 95 -9.15 -19.50 -26.69
CA TYR A 95 -9.26 -18.75 -27.94
C TYR A 95 -10.17 -17.52 -27.79
N THR A 96 -9.57 -16.34 -27.90
CA THR A 96 -10.29 -15.07 -28.02
C THR A 96 -10.93 -14.96 -29.40
N LYS A 97 -12.22 -14.62 -29.49
CA LYS A 97 -12.90 -14.46 -30.78
C LYS A 97 -12.20 -13.44 -31.68
N ASN A 98 -12.19 -13.72 -32.98
CA ASN A 98 -11.60 -12.94 -34.06
C ASN A 98 -10.07 -12.72 -33.99
N SER A 99 -9.38 -13.14 -32.91
CA SER A 99 -7.93 -12.99 -32.69
C SER A 99 -7.02 -13.60 -33.77
N GLY A 100 -7.53 -14.56 -34.54
CA GLY A 100 -6.74 -15.29 -35.55
C GLY A 100 -5.76 -16.32 -34.98
N ALA A 101 -5.67 -16.50 -33.66
CA ALA A 101 -4.76 -17.43 -33.01
C ALA A 101 -5.01 -18.91 -33.39
N GLU A 102 -3.97 -19.73 -33.48
CA GLU A 102 -4.08 -21.14 -33.86
C GLU A 102 -4.32 -22.06 -32.64
N VAL A 103 -5.48 -22.71 -32.58
CA VAL A 103 -5.78 -23.72 -31.55
C VAL A 103 -5.29 -25.09 -32.00
N ALA A 104 -4.14 -25.52 -31.46
CA ALA A 104 -3.49 -26.79 -31.77
C ALA A 104 -3.32 -27.73 -30.56
N PHE A 105 -3.56 -29.01 -30.81
CA PHE A 105 -3.51 -30.14 -29.88
C PHE A 105 -2.59 -31.25 -30.44
N THR A 106 -1.61 -31.71 -29.65
CA THR A 106 -0.65 -32.72 -30.10
C THR A 106 -1.18 -34.13 -29.84
N LEU A 107 -1.46 -34.90 -30.90
CA LEU A 107 -1.89 -36.30 -30.80
C LEU A 107 -0.69 -37.22 -30.53
N GLN A 108 -0.83 -38.10 -29.54
CA GLN A 108 0.15 -39.14 -29.20
C GLN A 108 -0.52 -40.53 -29.28
N PRO A 109 -0.81 -41.03 -30.51
CA PRO A 109 -1.33 -42.37 -30.74
C PRO A 109 -0.22 -43.43 -30.61
N ASP A 110 -0.57 -44.61 -30.11
CA ASP A 110 0.34 -45.76 -30.10
C ASP A 110 0.63 -46.30 -31.52
N ASN A 111 1.68 -47.12 -31.65
CA ASN A 111 2.09 -47.70 -32.95
C ASN A 111 0.99 -48.58 -33.57
N GLY A 112 0.40 -48.10 -34.68
CA GLY A 112 -0.69 -48.75 -35.40
C GLY A 112 -2.08 -48.12 -35.14
N VAL A 113 -2.17 -47.20 -34.19
CA VAL A 113 -3.38 -46.42 -33.92
C VAL A 113 -3.46 -45.21 -34.87
N SER A 114 -4.67 -44.83 -35.25
CA SER A 114 -4.97 -43.67 -36.10
C SER A 114 -6.27 -42.98 -35.67
N LEU A 115 -6.34 -41.66 -35.93
CA LEU A 115 -7.54 -40.87 -35.65
C LEU A 115 -8.68 -41.27 -36.61
N VAL A 116 -9.88 -41.46 -36.06
CA VAL A 116 -11.12 -41.76 -36.78
C VAL A 116 -11.98 -40.51 -36.95
N GLY A 117 -11.97 -39.60 -35.98
CA GLY A 117 -12.70 -38.34 -36.04
C GLY A 117 -12.56 -37.48 -34.78
N VAL A 118 -13.33 -36.39 -34.71
CA VAL A 118 -13.45 -35.55 -33.53
C VAL A 118 -14.95 -35.31 -33.28
N ASN A 119 -15.53 -36.02 -32.32
CA ASN A 119 -16.93 -35.83 -31.96
C ASN A 119 -17.14 -34.44 -31.34
N GLY A 120 -18.18 -33.76 -31.81
CA GLY A 120 -18.48 -32.35 -31.51
C GLY A 120 -18.11 -31.38 -32.64
N ALA A 121 -17.29 -31.79 -33.62
CA ALA A 121 -16.87 -30.92 -34.73
C ALA A 121 -16.93 -31.64 -36.10
N SER A 122 -17.34 -30.92 -37.14
CA SER A 122 -17.49 -31.47 -38.51
C SER A 122 -16.14 -31.67 -39.18
N ALA A 123 -16.07 -32.52 -40.21
CA ALA A 123 -14.82 -32.82 -40.93
C ALA A 123 -14.22 -31.66 -41.77
N GLY A 124 -14.77 -30.43 -41.67
CA GLY A 124 -14.18 -29.19 -42.18
C GLY A 124 -13.83 -28.17 -41.09
N ASP A 125 -14.21 -28.46 -39.84
CA ASP A 125 -14.01 -27.59 -38.66
C ASP A 125 -12.63 -27.82 -38.01
N TRP A 126 -11.95 -28.91 -38.41
CA TRP A 126 -10.63 -29.31 -37.92
C TRP A 126 -9.79 -29.99 -39.00
N VAL A 127 -8.48 -30.05 -38.79
CA VAL A 127 -7.49 -30.71 -39.66
C VAL A 127 -6.39 -31.35 -38.82
N VAL A 128 -5.77 -32.44 -39.31
CA VAL A 128 -4.59 -33.05 -38.69
C VAL A 128 -3.39 -32.97 -39.62
N SER A 129 -2.26 -32.47 -39.11
CA SER A 129 -0.98 -32.42 -39.82
C SER A 129 0.18 -32.63 -38.86
N ASN A 130 1.13 -33.52 -39.18
CA ASN A 130 2.29 -33.85 -38.32
C ASN A 130 1.90 -34.14 -36.86
N ASN A 131 0.88 -34.98 -36.67
CA ASN A 131 0.23 -35.29 -35.39
C ASN A 131 -0.41 -34.11 -34.64
N ASN A 132 -0.40 -32.88 -35.15
CA ASN A 132 -1.20 -31.79 -34.56
C ASN A 132 -2.61 -31.77 -35.13
N LEU A 133 -3.60 -31.99 -34.28
CA LEU A 133 -5.00 -31.66 -34.49
C LEU A 133 -5.19 -30.15 -34.30
N ARG A 134 -5.80 -29.48 -35.28
CA ARG A 134 -6.01 -28.03 -35.30
C ARG A 134 -7.47 -27.73 -35.61
N PHE A 135 -8.09 -26.82 -34.86
CA PHE A 135 -9.43 -26.31 -35.19
C PHE A 135 -9.34 -25.07 -36.09
N ALA A 136 -10.29 -24.91 -36.99
CA ALA A 136 -10.33 -23.79 -37.92
C ALA A 136 -10.87 -22.51 -37.25
N ASN A 137 -10.19 -21.38 -37.43
CA ASN A 137 -10.58 -20.09 -36.84
C ASN A 137 -12.04 -19.69 -37.18
N THR A 138 -12.51 -20.02 -38.39
CA THR A 138 -13.90 -19.80 -38.81
C THR A 138 -14.91 -20.61 -37.99
N PHE A 139 -14.56 -21.83 -37.57
CA PHE A 139 -15.38 -22.64 -36.67
C PHE A 139 -15.33 -22.07 -35.25
N LEU A 140 -14.13 -21.77 -34.74
CA LEU A 140 -13.93 -21.24 -33.39
C LEU A 140 -14.67 -19.92 -33.14
N ASN A 141 -14.68 -19.01 -34.12
CA ASN A 141 -15.45 -17.75 -34.06
C ASN A 141 -16.98 -17.96 -33.99
N SER A 142 -17.49 -19.07 -34.55
CA SER A 142 -18.92 -19.38 -34.61
C SER A 142 -19.49 -19.97 -33.31
N LEU A 143 -18.62 -20.48 -32.42
CA LEU A 143 -19.00 -21.01 -31.11
C LEU A 143 -19.51 -19.90 -30.17
N SER A 144 -20.31 -20.22 -29.16
CA SER A 144 -20.62 -19.29 -28.08
C SER A 144 -19.40 -19.05 -27.19
N ILE A 145 -19.39 -17.95 -26.42
CA ILE A 145 -18.44 -17.78 -25.31
C ILE A 145 -18.60 -18.93 -24.29
N GLY A 146 -17.51 -19.28 -23.60
CA GLY A 146 -17.44 -20.38 -22.64
C GLY A 146 -16.67 -21.62 -23.13
N THR A 147 -16.66 -22.67 -22.31
CA THR A 147 -15.91 -23.91 -22.58
C THR A 147 -16.67 -24.88 -23.47
N HIS A 148 -16.08 -25.27 -24.59
CA HIS A 148 -16.58 -26.32 -25.49
C HIS A 148 -15.70 -27.56 -25.40
N THR A 149 -16.28 -28.76 -25.37
CA THR A 149 -15.57 -30.04 -25.26
C THR A 149 -15.75 -30.89 -26.50
N TYR A 150 -14.67 -31.58 -26.88
CA TYR A 150 -14.56 -32.40 -28.09
C TYR A 150 -13.94 -33.74 -27.75
N THR A 151 -14.46 -34.84 -28.27
CA THR A 151 -13.86 -36.17 -28.07
C THR A 151 -13.06 -36.55 -29.31
N VAL A 152 -11.77 -36.83 -29.12
CA VAL A 152 -10.80 -37.22 -30.14
C VAL A 152 -10.86 -38.75 -30.26
N ASP A 153 -11.49 -39.24 -31.32
CA ASP A 153 -11.82 -40.65 -31.52
C ASP A 153 -10.68 -41.40 -32.22
N PHE A 154 -10.23 -42.53 -31.66
CA PHE A 154 -9.18 -43.38 -32.24
C PHE A 154 -9.72 -44.73 -32.72
N ASN A 155 -9.02 -45.38 -33.65
CA ASN A 155 -9.45 -46.69 -34.19
C ASN A 155 -9.23 -47.86 -33.21
N LEU A 156 -8.32 -47.69 -32.24
CA LEU A 156 -7.91 -48.65 -31.21
C LEU A 156 -7.48 -47.88 -29.95
N GLY A 157 -7.65 -48.48 -28.77
CA GLY A 157 -7.32 -47.83 -27.48
C GLY A 157 -8.44 -46.98 -26.92
N ASN A 158 -8.08 -46.03 -26.06
CA ASN A 158 -9.00 -45.04 -25.50
C ASN A 158 -9.19 -43.83 -26.43
N ASP A 159 -10.38 -43.25 -26.40
CA ASP A 159 -10.66 -41.92 -26.94
C ASP A 159 -10.23 -40.85 -25.90
N VAL A 160 -9.97 -39.61 -26.31
CA VAL A 160 -9.46 -38.54 -25.43
C VAL A 160 -10.30 -37.27 -25.55
N VAL A 161 -10.75 -36.70 -24.42
CA VAL A 161 -11.50 -35.43 -24.42
C VAL A 161 -10.53 -34.24 -24.38
N VAL A 162 -10.77 -33.26 -25.24
CA VAL A 162 -10.11 -31.95 -25.22
C VAL A 162 -11.12 -30.82 -25.06
N SER A 163 -10.68 -29.67 -24.54
CA SER A 163 -11.52 -28.49 -24.32
C SER A 163 -10.95 -27.23 -24.99
N VAL A 164 -11.83 -26.38 -25.50
CA VAL A 164 -11.50 -25.04 -26.00
C VAL A 164 -12.37 -24.01 -25.29
N ASN A 165 -11.72 -23.09 -24.57
CA ASN A 165 -12.38 -21.97 -23.89
C ASN A 165 -12.47 -20.78 -24.85
N ILE A 166 -13.69 -20.38 -25.22
CA ILE A 166 -13.96 -19.26 -26.13
C ILE A 166 -14.20 -17.99 -25.30
N GLY A 167 -13.37 -16.96 -25.52
CA GLY A 167 -13.47 -15.66 -24.86
C GLY A 167 -14.12 -14.58 -25.72
N GLU A 168 -14.69 -13.57 -25.06
CA GLU A 168 -15.03 -12.28 -25.69
C GLU A 168 -13.78 -11.65 -26.32
N PRO A 169 -13.90 -10.89 -27.42
CA PRO A 169 -12.87 -9.94 -27.83
C PRO A 169 -12.93 -8.70 -26.93
N ASP A 170 -11.78 -8.19 -26.48
CA ASP A 170 -11.74 -6.89 -25.81
C ASP A 170 -12.20 -5.79 -26.78
N ILE A 171 -13.36 -5.18 -26.50
CA ILE A 171 -13.84 -3.96 -27.15
C ILE A 171 -13.70 -2.85 -26.13
N ALA A 172 -12.61 -2.09 -26.31
CA ALA A 172 -12.24 -0.94 -25.49
C ALA A 172 -13.40 0.09 -25.45
N GLN A 173 -13.58 0.79 -24.32
CA GLN A 173 -14.81 1.56 -24.05
C GLN A 173 -14.58 3.08 -24.09
N PRO A 174 -15.42 3.83 -24.82
CA PRO A 174 -15.45 5.28 -24.71
C PRO A 174 -15.59 5.74 -23.25
N THR A 175 -14.81 6.74 -22.86
CA THR A 175 -14.80 7.33 -21.52
C THR A 175 -14.84 8.85 -21.64
N ILE A 176 -15.65 9.52 -20.81
CA ILE A 176 -15.80 10.98 -20.84
C ILE A 176 -15.56 11.62 -19.47
N SER A 177 -14.69 12.63 -19.44
CA SER A 177 -14.28 13.30 -18.20
C SER A 177 -14.28 14.82 -18.33
N PRO A 178 -14.83 15.57 -17.34
CA PRO A 178 -15.77 15.09 -16.31
C PRO A 178 -17.15 14.89 -16.92
N ALA A 179 -17.96 13.94 -16.42
CA ALA A 179 -19.29 13.66 -16.95
C ALA A 179 -20.36 14.77 -16.71
N SER A 180 -20.00 15.91 -16.13
CA SER A 180 -20.91 17.06 -15.97
C SER A 180 -20.20 18.41 -16.02
N ARG A 181 -20.95 19.45 -16.40
CA ARG A 181 -20.53 20.85 -16.39
C ARG A 181 -21.65 21.76 -15.86
N SER A 182 -21.29 22.96 -15.41
CA SER A 182 -22.24 24.03 -15.13
C SER A 182 -22.12 25.13 -16.18
N PHE A 183 -23.24 25.80 -16.48
CA PHE A 183 -23.32 26.87 -17.46
C PHE A 183 -24.14 28.03 -16.86
N ASN A 184 -23.61 29.25 -16.86
CA ASN A 184 -24.33 30.42 -16.36
C ASN A 184 -24.73 31.33 -17.52
N LYS A 185 -26.04 31.56 -17.70
CA LYS A 185 -26.58 32.42 -18.75
C LYS A 185 -26.19 33.89 -18.61
N ALA A 186 -25.82 34.32 -17.40
CA ALA A 186 -25.27 35.64 -17.12
C ALA A 186 -23.76 35.77 -17.42
N LEU A 187 -23.04 34.66 -17.64
CA LEU A 187 -21.64 34.62 -18.04
C LEU A 187 -21.41 33.42 -19.00
N PRO A 188 -21.90 33.49 -20.25
CA PRO A 188 -21.96 32.34 -21.14
C PRO A 188 -20.58 31.94 -21.67
N ALA A 189 -20.18 30.69 -21.42
CA ALA A 189 -18.96 30.06 -21.93
C ALA A 189 -19.27 28.64 -22.45
N ASP A 190 -18.45 28.13 -23.37
CA ASP A 190 -18.62 26.80 -23.96
C ASP A 190 -18.29 25.68 -22.93
N ALA A 191 -19.00 24.56 -22.98
CA ALA A 191 -18.81 23.44 -22.06
C ALA A 191 -17.95 22.34 -22.69
N ASN A 192 -16.68 22.26 -22.27
CA ASN A 192 -15.70 21.30 -22.82
C ASN A 192 -15.59 20.03 -21.98
N PHE A 193 -15.44 18.90 -22.64
CA PHE A 193 -15.37 17.54 -22.11
C PHE A 193 -14.25 16.76 -22.80
N THR A 194 -13.49 15.96 -22.07
CA THR A 194 -12.51 15.04 -22.65
C THR A 194 -13.18 13.68 -22.88
N LEU A 195 -13.60 13.42 -24.11
CA LEU A 195 -14.19 12.17 -24.58
C LEU A 195 -13.13 11.31 -25.30
N ASN A 196 -12.54 10.34 -24.61
CA ASN A 196 -11.89 9.22 -25.28
C ASN A 196 -12.97 8.34 -25.93
N THR A 197 -12.72 7.86 -27.15
CA THR A 197 -13.61 6.92 -27.86
C THR A 197 -13.04 5.51 -27.98
N ASP A 198 -11.79 5.34 -27.53
CA ASP A 198 -11.07 4.06 -27.48
C ASP A 198 -11.04 3.28 -28.82
N GLY A 199 -11.15 4.02 -29.93
CA GLY A 199 -11.15 3.49 -31.30
C GLY A 199 -12.54 3.38 -31.94
N ASP A 200 -13.63 3.58 -31.20
CA ASP A 200 -14.99 3.59 -31.75
C ASP A 200 -15.43 4.98 -32.27
N VAL A 201 -16.56 5.05 -32.97
CA VAL A 201 -17.03 6.27 -33.65
C VAL A 201 -18.23 6.88 -32.93
N LEU A 202 -18.10 8.13 -32.45
CA LEU A 202 -19.24 8.93 -31.96
C LEU A 202 -20.17 9.27 -33.13
N SER A 203 -21.35 8.65 -33.16
CA SER A 203 -22.33 8.73 -34.26
C SER A 203 -23.34 9.87 -34.10
N ALA A 204 -23.75 10.20 -32.87
CA ALA A 204 -24.68 11.30 -32.59
C ALA A 204 -24.53 11.86 -31.16
N ILE A 205 -25.08 13.06 -30.93
CA ILE A 205 -25.42 13.57 -29.59
C ILE A 205 -26.89 13.97 -29.58
N VAL A 206 -27.65 13.58 -28.55
CA VAL A 206 -29.10 13.76 -28.45
C VAL A 206 -29.46 14.38 -27.09
N ALA A 207 -30.26 15.45 -27.10
CA ALA A 207 -30.77 16.10 -25.89
C ALA A 207 -31.86 15.27 -25.18
N SER A 208 -32.12 15.55 -23.91
CA SER A 208 -33.13 14.83 -23.09
C SER A 208 -34.54 14.84 -23.67
N ASN A 209 -34.86 15.82 -24.53
CA ASN A 209 -36.11 15.94 -25.26
C ASN A 209 -36.18 15.12 -26.57
N GLY A 210 -35.13 14.37 -26.92
CA GLY A 210 -35.02 13.54 -28.12
C GLY A 210 -34.54 14.25 -29.40
N SER A 211 -34.12 15.52 -29.30
CA SER A 211 -33.55 16.26 -30.44
C SER A 211 -32.05 15.98 -30.59
N ALA A 212 -31.62 15.55 -31.78
CA ALA A 212 -30.19 15.45 -32.10
C ALA A 212 -29.57 16.84 -32.27
N LEU A 213 -28.38 17.03 -31.68
CA LEU A 213 -27.57 18.23 -31.83
C LEU A 213 -26.81 18.22 -33.17
N THR A 214 -26.52 19.40 -33.70
CA THR A 214 -25.84 19.59 -34.99
C THR A 214 -24.33 19.78 -34.80
N LYS A 215 -23.52 18.81 -35.23
CA LYS A 215 -22.06 18.92 -35.19
C LYS A 215 -21.59 20.08 -36.09
N GLY A 216 -20.85 21.02 -35.52
CA GLY A 216 -20.36 22.25 -36.17
C GLY A 216 -21.17 23.52 -35.88
N SER A 217 -22.29 23.44 -35.15
CA SER A 217 -23.00 24.62 -34.61
C SER A 217 -23.35 24.48 -33.13
N ASP A 218 -23.82 23.29 -32.74
CA ASP A 218 -24.37 23.06 -31.40
C ASP A 218 -23.31 22.37 -30.52
N TYR A 219 -22.47 21.55 -31.15
CA TYR A 219 -21.26 20.96 -30.56
C TYR A 219 -20.15 20.76 -31.59
N THR A 220 -18.91 20.60 -31.13
CA THR A 220 -17.77 20.09 -31.92
C THR A 220 -17.15 18.89 -31.22
N PHE A 221 -16.51 17.99 -31.97
CA PHE A 221 -15.80 16.84 -31.39
C PHE A 221 -14.59 16.45 -32.24
N THR A 222 -13.39 16.54 -31.66
CA THR A 222 -12.08 16.38 -32.32
C THR A 222 -10.98 16.14 -31.28
N ASN A 223 -9.99 15.28 -31.57
CA ASN A 223 -8.83 15.00 -30.68
C ASN A 223 -9.20 14.71 -29.21
N PHE A 224 -10.25 13.91 -29.01
CA PHE A 224 -10.84 13.61 -27.71
C PHE A 224 -11.45 14.81 -26.95
N GLU A 225 -11.53 16.01 -27.54
CA GLU A 225 -12.22 17.15 -26.96
C GLU A 225 -13.62 17.31 -27.58
N LEU A 226 -14.66 17.19 -26.75
CA LEU A 226 -16.07 17.45 -27.05
C LEU A 226 -16.47 18.79 -26.44
N THR A 227 -16.82 19.76 -27.26
CA THR A 227 -17.32 21.07 -26.83
C THR A 227 -18.79 21.19 -27.15
N ILE A 228 -19.63 21.49 -26.15
CA ILE A 228 -21.01 21.92 -26.35
C ILE A 228 -21.05 23.45 -26.35
N SER A 229 -21.54 24.07 -27.42
CA SER A 229 -21.36 25.53 -27.59
C SER A 229 -22.29 26.34 -26.69
N SER A 230 -21.76 27.41 -26.09
CA SER A 230 -22.51 28.42 -25.35
C SER A 230 -23.71 28.98 -26.09
N ASN A 231 -23.66 29.02 -27.44
CA ASN A 231 -24.80 29.45 -28.26
C ASN A 231 -25.98 28.47 -28.15
N TYR A 232 -25.72 27.16 -28.15
CA TYR A 232 -26.72 26.13 -27.88
C TYR A 232 -27.15 26.16 -26.41
N LEU A 233 -26.20 26.23 -25.47
CA LEU A 233 -26.49 26.26 -24.03
C LEU A 233 -27.33 27.48 -23.60
N GLN A 234 -27.17 28.64 -24.25
CA GLN A 234 -28.04 29.81 -24.04
C GLN A 234 -29.51 29.55 -24.43
N THR A 235 -29.81 28.57 -25.29
CA THR A 235 -31.20 28.20 -25.63
C THR A 235 -31.89 27.36 -24.54
N LEU A 236 -31.12 26.67 -23.71
CA LEU A 236 -31.61 25.76 -22.68
C LEU A 236 -32.34 26.51 -21.54
N ALA A 237 -33.24 25.80 -20.86
CA ALA A 237 -33.90 26.31 -19.66
C ALA A 237 -32.95 26.24 -18.44
N VAL A 238 -33.22 27.07 -17.43
CA VAL A 238 -32.52 26.97 -16.13
C VAL A 238 -32.95 25.68 -15.43
N GLY A 239 -31.99 24.82 -15.08
CA GLY A 239 -32.19 23.43 -14.68
C GLY A 239 -31.00 22.55 -15.08
N SER A 240 -31.17 21.23 -15.03
CA SER A 240 -30.23 20.26 -15.62
C SER A 240 -30.74 19.84 -17.01
N GLU A 241 -29.83 19.70 -17.97
CA GLU A 241 -30.07 19.14 -19.30
C GLU A 241 -29.05 18.02 -19.55
N VAL A 242 -29.53 16.79 -19.74
CA VAL A 242 -28.70 15.62 -20.02
C VAL A 242 -28.61 15.38 -21.52
N LEU A 243 -27.39 15.19 -22.03
CA LEU A 243 -27.11 14.85 -23.42
C LEU A 243 -26.60 13.40 -23.51
N GLU A 244 -27.18 12.61 -24.40
CA GLU A 244 -26.76 11.25 -24.73
C GLU A 244 -25.81 11.25 -25.93
N LEU A 245 -24.63 10.66 -25.75
CA LEU A 245 -23.57 10.48 -26.75
C LEU A 245 -23.66 9.04 -27.28
N GLN A 246 -24.06 8.88 -28.54
CA GLN A 246 -24.28 7.58 -29.16
C GLN A 246 -23.06 7.18 -30.00
N PHE A 247 -22.66 5.91 -29.96
CA PHE A 247 -21.50 5.36 -30.69
C PHE A 247 -21.93 4.31 -31.73
N GLU A 248 -21.02 3.85 -32.59
CA GLU A 248 -21.33 2.85 -33.64
C GLU A 248 -21.29 1.41 -33.14
N GLN A 249 -20.50 1.09 -32.10
CA GLN A 249 -20.34 -0.27 -31.56
C GLN A 249 -20.47 -0.33 -30.03
N ALA A 250 -20.03 0.70 -29.32
CA ALA A 250 -20.05 0.77 -27.85
C ALA A 250 -21.37 1.31 -27.27
N SER A 251 -21.51 1.18 -25.95
CA SER A 251 -22.60 1.75 -25.15
C SER A 251 -22.65 3.28 -25.28
N SER A 252 -23.85 3.87 -25.22
CA SER A 252 -23.98 5.33 -25.21
C SER A 252 -23.61 5.93 -23.84
N LEU A 253 -22.93 7.07 -23.84
CA LEU A 253 -22.53 7.81 -22.63
C LEU A 253 -23.52 8.96 -22.36
N LEU A 254 -23.65 9.39 -21.10
CA LEU A 254 -24.47 10.54 -20.72
C LEU A 254 -23.59 11.65 -20.12
N ILE A 255 -23.91 12.91 -20.41
CA ILE A 255 -23.33 14.09 -19.73
C ILE A 255 -24.42 15.06 -19.28
N ASP A 256 -24.23 15.69 -18.13
CA ASP A 256 -25.18 16.66 -17.55
C ASP A 256 -24.67 18.11 -17.64
N ILE A 257 -25.55 19.04 -18.03
CA ILE A 257 -25.29 20.48 -18.02
C ILE A 257 -26.23 21.18 -17.01
N ALA A 258 -25.67 21.64 -15.90
CA ALA A 258 -26.37 22.45 -14.90
C ALA A 258 -26.45 23.92 -15.34
N VAL A 259 -27.55 24.31 -15.97
CA VAL A 259 -27.84 25.66 -16.46
C VAL A 259 -28.40 26.56 -15.35
N THR A 260 -27.75 27.69 -15.12
CA THR A 260 -28.08 28.71 -14.10
C THR A 260 -28.20 30.10 -14.75
N ASP A 261 -28.85 31.06 -14.09
CA ASP A 261 -28.99 32.43 -14.58
C ASP A 261 -28.79 33.41 -13.42
N THR A 262 -27.54 33.46 -12.93
CA THR A 262 -27.17 34.13 -11.68
C THR A 262 -26.20 35.27 -11.98
N PRO A 263 -26.58 36.55 -11.75
CA PRO A 263 -25.68 37.68 -11.97
C PRO A 263 -24.40 37.55 -11.14
N VAL A 264 -23.25 37.70 -11.78
CA VAL A 264 -21.92 37.61 -11.14
C VAL A 264 -21.60 38.91 -10.41
N GLY A 265 -21.04 38.81 -9.21
CA GLY A 265 -20.68 39.97 -8.40
C GLY A 265 -19.91 39.56 -7.14
N ASP A 266 -18.63 39.21 -7.31
CA ASP A 266 -17.73 38.90 -6.18
C ASP A 266 -17.43 40.16 -5.37
N VAL A 267 -18.23 40.37 -4.33
CA VAL A 267 -18.01 41.37 -3.30
C VAL A 267 -17.36 40.67 -2.10
N GLN A 268 -16.03 40.73 -2.01
CA GLN A 268 -15.32 40.31 -0.80
C GLN A 268 -15.71 41.27 0.34
N VAL A 269 -16.03 40.75 1.52
CA VAL A 269 -16.37 41.55 2.70
C VAL A 269 -15.37 41.24 3.81
N LEU A 270 -14.67 42.28 4.25
CA LEU A 270 -13.68 42.26 5.32
C LEU A 270 -14.34 42.82 6.59
N THR A 271 -14.18 42.13 7.72
CA THR A 271 -14.86 42.47 8.99
C THR A 271 -13.91 43.08 10.03
N PRO A 272 -14.41 43.80 11.04
CA PRO A 272 -13.60 44.42 12.09
C PRO A 272 -12.70 43.43 12.85
N GLU A 273 -13.12 42.17 12.97
CA GLU A 273 -12.38 41.08 13.61
C GLU A 273 -11.16 40.62 12.80
N GLN A 274 -11.12 40.89 11.49
CA GLN A 274 -10.01 40.57 10.59
C GLN A 274 -8.94 41.67 10.54
N ALA A 275 -9.08 42.71 11.35
CA ALA A 275 -8.19 43.86 11.34
C ALA A 275 -6.87 43.60 12.11
N LEU A 276 -5.74 43.81 11.44
CA LEU A 276 -4.44 44.00 12.06
C LEU A 276 -4.39 45.41 12.69
N LEU A 277 -4.35 45.49 14.01
CA LEU A 277 -4.41 46.73 14.77
C LEU A 277 -3.02 47.11 15.32
N ASP A 278 -2.58 48.34 15.08
CA ASP A 278 -1.39 48.93 15.69
C ASP A 278 -1.77 50.20 16.47
N GLY A 279 -2.09 50.02 17.75
CA GLY A 279 -2.58 51.09 18.66
C GLY A 279 -4.09 51.34 18.60
N ALA A 280 -4.79 50.88 17.56
CA ALA A 280 -6.26 50.84 17.50
C ALA A 280 -6.84 49.73 18.42
N VAL A 281 -8.15 49.80 18.71
CA VAL A 281 -8.82 48.88 19.65
C VAL A 281 -10.16 48.38 19.10
N LEU A 282 -10.35 47.06 19.00
CA LEU A 282 -11.66 46.47 18.68
C LEU A 282 -12.61 46.60 19.89
N THR A 283 -13.74 47.30 19.71
CA THR A 283 -14.76 47.52 20.74
C THR A 283 -16.15 47.27 20.17
N ASN A 284 -16.96 46.42 20.81
CA ASN A 284 -18.33 46.10 20.40
C ASN A 284 -18.50 45.60 18.94
N GLY A 285 -17.47 45.00 18.35
CA GLY A 285 -17.49 44.57 16.94
C GLY A 285 -17.20 45.70 15.94
N GLN A 286 -16.62 46.81 16.38
CA GLN A 286 -16.14 47.90 15.52
C GLN A 286 -14.69 48.27 15.89
N VAL A 287 -13.90 48.71 14.92
CA VAL A 287 -12.50 49.13 15.18
C VAL A 287 -12.45 50.61 15.56
N ASP A 288 -12.06 50.93 16.79
CA ASP A 288 -11.81 52.30 17.28
C ASP A 288 -10.35 52.73 16.97
N LEU A 289 -10.19 53.77 16.16
CA LEU A 289 -8.89 54.33 15.75
C LEU A 289 -8.35 55.43 16.69
N MET A 290 -8.96 55.66 17.87
CA MET A 290 -8.60 56.75 18.79
C MET A 290 -7.09 56.82 19.11
N HIS A 291 -6.36 55.70 19.06
CA HIS A 291 -4.95 55.60 19.45
C HIS A 291 -4.03 54.91 18.42
N GLY A 292 -4.48 54.62 17.19
CA GLY A 292 -3.60 53.97 16.21
C GLY A 292 -4.22 53.60 14.85
N ASP A 293 -3.51 52.78 14.09
CA ASP A 293 -3.83 52.35 12.73
C ASP A 293 -4.60 51.02 12.72
N ALA A 294 -5.40 50.78 11.68
CA ALA A 294 -6.04 49.49 11.40
C ALA A 294 -5.86 49.09 9.92
N ARG A 295 -5.54 47.82 9.68
CA ARG A 295 -5.19 47.28 8.36
C ARG A 295 -5.88 45.93 8.13
N TRP A 296 -6.21 45.62 6.88
CA TRP A 296 -6.75 44.34 6.46
C TRP A 296 -5.99 43.84 5.24
N THR A 297 -5.75 42.54 5.18
CA THR A 297 -5.24 41.87 3.98
C THR A 297 -6.37 41.13 3.26
N PHE A 298 -6.30 41.09 1.93
CA PHE A 298 -7.28 40.40 1.09
C PHE A 298 -6.59 39.87 -0.18
N ASN A 299 -7.13 38.82 -0.79
CA ASN A 299 -6.53 38.24 -1.99
C ASN A 299 -7.20 38.78 -3.26
N VAL A 300 -6.39 39.30 -4.19
CA VAL A 300 -6.83 39.70 -5.51
C VAL A 300 -6.63 38.54 -6.49
N PRO A 301 -7.68 37.95 -7.06
CA PRO A 301 -7.53 36.76 -7.91
C PRO A 301 -6.89 37.06 -9.26
N GLN A 302 -7.00 38.31 -9.75
CA GLN A 302 -6.51 38.73 -11.06
C GLN A 302 -6.13 40.21 -11.06
N THR A 303 -5.06 40.56 -11.77
CA THR A 303 -4.61 41.95 -11.94
C THR A 303 -5.65 42.77 -12.73
N GLY A 304 -6.12 43.87 -12.16
CA GLY A 304 -7.19 44.69 -12.75
C GLY A 304 -7.58 45.90 -11.90
N GLU A 305 -8.63 46.61 -12.30
CA GLU A 305 -9.21 47.69 -11.50
C GLU A 305 -10.30 47.15 -10.56
N TYR A 306 -10.32 47.65 -9.31
CA TYR A 306 -11.25 47.25 -8.25
C TYR A 306 -11.87 48.47 -7.58
N HIS A 307 -13.11 48.31 -7.12
CA HIS A 307 -13.84 49.27 -6.29
C HIS A 307 -13.82 48.81 -4.83
N ILE A 308 -13.54 49.73 -3.90
CA ILE A 308 -13.43 49.47 -2.46
C ILE A 308 -14.41 50.39 -1.70
N GLU A 309 -15.22 49.82 -0.81
CA GLU A 309 -16.21 50.51 0.03
C GLU A 309 -15.89 50.32 1.52
N PHE A 310 -15.46 51.37 2.22
CA PHE A 310 -15.29 51.40 3.68
C PHE A 310 -16.59 51.82 4.38
N VAL A 311 -17.06 51.02 5.32
CA VAL A 311 -18.30 51.20 6.09
C VAL A 311 -17.96 51.55 7.53
N TYR A 312 -18.45 52.68 8.04
CA TYR A 312 -18.01 53.26 9.32
C TYR A 312 -19.07 54.10 10.05
N GLU A 313 -18.86 54.33 11.35
CA GLU A 313 -19.61 55.32 12.16
C GLU A 313 -18.67 56.40 12.71
N SER A 314 -19.16 57.63 12.93
CA SER A 314 -18.36 58.68 13.59
C SER A 314 -19.21 59.59 14.51
N PRO A 315 -19.57 59.14 15.72
CA PRO A 315 -20.51 59.83 16.61
C PRO A 315 -19.96 61.05 17.37
N TYR A 316 -18.63 61.29 17.37
CA TYR A 316 -17.99 62.25 18.29
C TYR A 316 -17.21 63.39 17.60
N GLY A 317 -17.82 64.01 16.58
CA GLY A 317 -17.35 65.24 15.95
C GLY A 317 -16.54 65.04 14.67
N GLU A 318 -16.58 66.01 13.77
CA GLU A 318 -15.91 65.93 12.45
C GLU A 318 -14.38 65.88 12.57
N LYS A 319 -13.75 64.93 11.85
CA LYS A 319 -12.30 64.66 11.89
C LYS A 319 -11.76 64.19 10.56
N THR A 320 -10.47 64.43 10.30
CA THR A 320 -9.79 63.94 9.11
C THR A 320 -9.15 62.59 9.40
N ASN A 321 -9.53 61.58 8.62
CA ASN A 321 -8.98 60.23 8.65
C ASN A 321 -8.36 59.91 7.27
N THR A 322 -7.30 59.10 7.23
CA THR A 322 -6.64 58.72 5.96
C THR A 322 -6.87 57.26 5.65
N PHE A 323 -7.65 56.99 4.61
CA PHE A 323 -7.92 55.65 4.07
C PHE A 323 -6.82 55.27 3.06
N PHE A 324 -6.54 53.98 2.89
CA PHE A 324 -5.57 53.49 1.90
C PHE A 324 -5.93 52.12 1.32
N VAL A 325 -5.47 51.88 0.09
CA VAL A 325 -5.51 50.58 -0.61
C VAL A 325 -4.21 50.42 -1.40
N GLY A 326 -3.37 49.47 -1.01
CA GLY A 326 -1.99 49.34 -1.48
C GLY A 326 -1.20 50.64 -1.24
N THR A 327 -0.66 51.22 -2.31
CA THR A 327 0.05 52.52 -2.27
C THR A 327 -0.88 53.74 -2.45
N ASN A 328 -2.16 53.54 -2.77
CA ASN A 328 -3.11 54.63 -2.95
C ASN A 328 -3.65 55.09 -1.59
N THR A 329 -3.60 56.40 -1.32
CA THR A 329 -4.02 57.00 -0.04
C THR A 329 -4.96 58.18 -0.26
N GLN A 330 -5.98 58.32 0.58
CA GLN A 330 -6.93 59.44 0.52
C GLN A 330 -7.33 59.92 1.92
N ALA A 331 -7.07 61.19 2.20
CA ALA A 331 -7.50 61.85 3.43
C ALA A 331 -8.91 62.45 3.26
N LEU A 332 -9.83 62.11 4.17
CA LEU A 332 -11.22 62.55 4.16
C LEU A 332 -11.60 63.14 5.51
N ALA A 333 -12.22 64.33 5.50
CA ALA A 333 -12.94 64.85 6.67
C ALA A 333 -14.26 64.09 6.82
N THR A 334 -14.30 63.11 7.72
CA THR A 334 -15.51 62.33 8.00
C THR A 334 -16.49 63.16 8.82
N PRO A 335 -17.77 63.28 8.39
CA PRO A 335 -18.79 64.05 9.09
C PRO A 335 -19.25 63.32 10.36
N THR A 336 -19.91 64.03 11.28
CA THR A 336 -20.47 63.40 12.49
C THR A 336 -21.73 62.60 12.14
N THR A 337 -21.77 61.30 12.46
CA THR A 337 -22.91 60.42 12.16
C THR A 337 -23.40 59.67 13.41
N ASN A 338 -24.73 59.58 13.56
CA ASN A 338 -25.37 58.79 14.62
C ASN A 338 -25.76 57.37 14.11
N GLY A 339 -24.91 56.80 13.26
CA GLY A 339 -25.21 55.59 12.48
C GLY A 339 -24.22 55.41 11.32
N VAL A 340 -24.26 54.22 10.72
CA VAL A 340 -23.43 53.78 9.59
C VAL A 340 -23.44 54.73 8.38
N ALA A 341 -22.25 54.97 7.84
CA ALA A 341 -21.95 55.72 6.63
C ALA A 341 -20.88 55.01 5.78
N THR A 342 -20.73 55.44 4.53
CA THR A 342 -19.83 54.82 3.53
C THR A 342 -18.81 55.84 3.00
N PHE A 343 -17.60 55.39 2.72
CA PHE A 343 -16.63 56.05 1.83
C PHE A 343 -16.08 55.02 0.82
N SER A 344 -15.99 55.38 -0.46
CA SER A 344 -15.47 54.46 -1.50
C SER A 344 -14.34 55.07 -2.33
N MET A 345 -13.45 54.20 -2.82
CA MET A 345 -12.35 54.54 -3.73
C MET A 345 -12.05 53.40 -4.71
N ASP A 346 -11.57 53.75 -5.90
CA ASP A 346 -11.11 52.78 -6.92
C ASP A 346 -9.58 52.60 -6.85
N ALA A 347 -9.08 51.40 -7.12
CA ALA A 347 -7.66 51.10 -7.18
C ALA A 347 -7.32 50.05 -8.26
N ASN A 348 -6.20 50.23 -8.97
CA ASN A 348 -5.61 49.17 -9.77
C ASN A 348 -4.75 48.28 -8.87
N LEU A 349 -5.02 46.98 -8.88
CA LEU A 349 -4.41 45.98 -8.00
C LEU A 349 -3.77 44.86 -8.84
N THR A 350 -2.71 44.25 -8.33
CA THR A 350 -2.10 43.05 -8.94
C THR A 350 -2.65 41.78 -8.30
N ALA A 351 -2.66 40.67 -9.03
CA ALA A 351 -2.98 39.36 -8.48
C ALA A 351 -2.10 39.01 -7.25
N GLY A 352 -2.68 38.27 -6.30
CA GLY A 352 -2.08 37.95 -5.00
C GLY A 352 -2.58 38.87 -3.87
N THR A 353 -1.99 38.72 -2.67
CA THR A 353 -2.39 39.43 -1.46
C THR A 353 -2.12 40.94 -1.56
N GLN A 354 -3.13 41.74 -1.20
CA GLN A 354 -3.07 43.19 -1.07
C GLN A 354 -3.40 43.63 0.37
N GLU A 355 -2.99 44.84 0.75
CA GLU A 355 -3.35 45.48 2.03
C GLU A 355 -4.24 46.71 1.79
N LEU A 356 -5.20 46.95 2.67
CA LEU A 356 -5.95 48.21 2.77
C LEU A 356 -6.16 48.60 4.24
N GLY A 357 -6.63 49.82 4.52
CA GLY A 357 -6.93 50.22 5.89
C GLY A 357 -7.10 51.71 6.11
N VAL A 358 -6.94 52.12 7.38
CA VAL A 358 -7.09 53.51 7.84
C VAL A 358 -5.99 53.86 8.85
N LEU A 359 -5.35 55.01 8.65
CA LEU A 359 -4.21 55.48 9.45
C LEU A 359 -4.65 56.54 10.49
N GLY A 360 -4.49 56.21 11.76
CA GLY A 360 -4.72 57.09 12.92
C GLY A 360 -3.44 57.70 13.49
N SER A 361 -2.27 57.25 13.05
CA SER A 361 -0.97 57.83 13.43
C SER A 361 -0.70 59.19 12.74
N GLY A 362 0.23 59.97 13.31
CA GLY A 362 0.80 61.16 12.64
C GLY A 362 0.05 62.49 12.78
N GLY A 363 -1.09 62.54 13.49
CA GLY A 363 -1.83 63.80 13.75
C GLY A 363 -3.18 63.90 13.05
N ASN A 364 -3.57 62.88 12.29
CA ASN A 364 -4.97 62.50 12.17
C ASN A 364 -5.45 62.04 13.55
N TRP A 365 -6.66 62.42 13.97
CA TRP A 365 -7.23 61.94 15.24
C TRP A 365 -8.74 61.99 15.14
N GLY A 366 -9.42 60.88 15.44
CA GLY A 366 -10.87 60.88 15.45
C GLY A 366 -11.50 59.58 15.91
N TYR A 367 -12.70 59.72 16.46
CA TYR A 367 -13.56 58.60 16.81
C TYR A 367 -14.30 58.14 15.55
N ILE A 368 -13.59 57.38 14.72
CA ILE A 368 -14.16 56.63 13.61
C ILE A 368 -14.15 55.15 14.01
N PHE A 369 -15.27 54.49 13.78
CA PHE A 369 -15.52 53.10 14.13
C PHE A 369 -15.76 52.33 12.83
N ILE A 370 -14.81 51.50 12.41
CA ILE A 370 -14.98 50.70 11.17
C ILE A 370 -15.87 49.50 11.45
N ASP A 371 -16.88 49.30 10.61
CA ASP A 371 -17.94 48.28 10.72
C ASP A 371 -17.79 47.17 9.68
N SER A 372 -17.35 47.51 8.46
CA SER A 372 -16.97 46.54 7.43
C SER A 372 -16.24 47.23 6.27
N ILE A 373 -15.59 46.46 5.40
CA ILE A 373 -14.99 46.95 4.15
C ILE A 373 -15.35 45.99 3.03
N ARG A 374 -15.74 46.48 1.85
CA ARG A 374 -16.09 45.65 0.70
C ARG A 374 -15.16 45.90 -0.48
N VAL A 375 -14.84 44.86 -1.25
CA VAL A 375 -14.00 44.94 -2.44
C VAL A 375 -14.63 44.17 -3.60
N SER A 376 -14.69 44.77 -4.79
CA SER A 376 -15.27 44.17 -6.00
C SER A 376 -14.51 44.55 -7.27
N ALA A 377 -14.38 43.65 -8.24
CA ALA A 377 -13.70 43.90 -9.52
C ALA A 377 -14.50 44.84 -10.44
N LYS A 378 -13.81 45.54 -11.35
CA LYS A 378 -14.40 46.57 -12.23
C LYS A 378 -14.29 46.25 -13.73
N GLU A 379 -13.12 45.83 -14.23
CA GLU A 379 -12.90 45.29 -15.60
C GLU A 379 -11.75 44.25 -15.62
N ILE A 380 -11.72 43.36 -16.63
CA ILE A 380 -10.74 42.26 -16.81
C ILE A 380 -10.09 42.37 -18.21
N PRO A 381 -8.76 42.21 -18.36
CA PRO A 381 -8.07 42.25 -19.66
C PRO A 381 -8.13 40.93 -20.47
N PRO A 382 -7.90 40.95 -21.81
CA PRO A 382 -7.95 39.76 -22.67
C PRO A 382 -6.76 38.79 -22.50
N ALA A 383 -6.95 37.54 -22.92
CA ALA A 383 -5.99 36.44 -22.79
C ALA A 383 -5.03 36.29 -23.99
N LEU A 384 -3.77 35.96 -23.70
CA LEU A 384 -2.72 35.66 -24.69
C LEU A 384 -2.56 34.14 -24.90
N PRO A 385 -2.11 33.68 -26.09
CA PRO A 385 -1.83 32.27 -26.34
C PRO A 385 -0.63 31.74 -25.55
N THR A 386 -0.62 30.44 -25.27
CA THR A 386 0.46 29.71 -24.57
C THR A 386 0.70 28.32 -25.18
N LEU A 387 1.92 27.78 -25.05
CA LEU A 387 2.29 26.46 -25.61
C LEU A 387 3.28 25.74 -24.67
N ALA A 388 3.05 24.45 -24.39
CA ALA A 388 3.86 23.65 -23.46
C ALA A 388 3.90 22.14 -23.80
N PRO A 389 4.97 21.39 -23.45
CA PRO A 389 6.24 21.86 -22.91
C PRO A 389 7.12 22.46 -24.03
N THR A 390 7.92 23.49 -23.73
CA THR A 390 8.74 24.17 -24.77
C THR A 390 9.95 23.36 -25.27
N SER A 391 10.20 22.16 -24.73
CA SER A 391 11.17 21.21 -25.31
C SER A 391 10.83 19.74 -24.99
N LYS A 392 11.25 18.80 -25.84
CA LYS A 392 11.12 17.35 -25.67
C LYS A 392 12.39 16.57 -26.06
N THR A 393 12.58 15.39 -25.50
CA THR A 393 13.64 14.43 -25.89
C THR A 393 13.09 12.99 -25.80
N LEU A 394 13.35 12.19 -26.83
CA LEU A 394 12.70 10.91 -27.12
C LEU A 394 13.71 9.74 -27.10
N GLN A 395 13.27 8.53 -27.46
CA GLN A 395 14.10 7.32 -27.60
C GLN A 395 13.91 6.73 -29.02
N ALA A 396 14.96 6.28 -29.70
CA ALA A 396 14.91 5.89 -31.12
C ALA A 396 14.15 4.57 -31.38
N GLY A 397 13.98 3.73 -30.35
CA GLY A 397 13.08 2.57 -30.40
C GLY A 397 11.59 2.93 -30.23
N ASN A 398 11.31 4.09 -29.61
CA ASN A 398 9.97 4.54 -29.22
C ASN A 398 9.69 5.95 -29.76
N ILE A 399 9.66 6.11 -31.10
CA ILE A 399 9.28 7.39 -31.74
C ILE A 399 7.78 7.35 -32.09
N GLY A 400 7.03 8.31 -31.55
CA GLY A 400 5.60 8.53 -31.85
C GLY A 400 5.31 9.91 -32.44
N HIS A 401 4.03 10.27 -32.49
CA HIS A 401 3.60 11.66 -32.73
C HIS A 401 3.83 12.50 -31.46
N GLU A 402 4.37 13.71 -31.58
CA GLU A 402 4.67 14.54 -30.42
C GLU A 402 3.79 15.78 -30.35
N SER A 403 2.83 15.74 -29.43
CA SER A 403 1.94 16.86 -29.11
C SER A 403 2.57 17.85 -28.13
N PHE A 404 2.27 19.12 -28.37
CA PHE A 404 2.50 20.27 -27.53
C PHE A 404 1.12 20.83 -27.19
N GLN A 405 0.78 20.93 -25.91
CA GLN A 405 -0.45 21.56 -25.46
C GLN A 405 -0.44 23.03 -25.91
N LEU A 406 -1.59 23.50 -26.38
CA LEU A 406 -1.79 24.84 -26.93
C LEU A 406 -3.02 25.46 -26.27
N SER A 407 -2.95 26.75 -25.97
CA SER A 407 -4.13 27.59 -25.76
C SER A 407 -3.99 28.81 -26.66
N GLU A 408 -5.04 29.15 -27.41
CA GLU A 408 -4.98 30.24 -28.39
C GLU A 408 -5.36 31.61 -27.79
N GLY A 409 -6.03 31.63 -26.63
CA GLY A 409 -6.50 32.86 -25.96
C GLY A 409 -7.54 33.62 -26.80
N ASP A 410 -7.48 34.96 -26.79
CA ASP A 410 -8.30 35.83 -27.67
C ASP A 410 -7.74 35.99 -29.09
N TYR A 411 -6.88 35.05 -29.50
CA TYR A 411 -6.22 34.98 -30.81
C TYR A 411 -6.52 33.60 -31.44
N ALA A 412 -6.37 33.49 -32.76
CA ALA A 412 -6.48 32.23 -33.48
C ALA A 412 -5.12 31.83 -34.07
N PHE A 413 -4.81 30.53 -34.11
CA PHE A 413 -3.60 30.01 -34.74
C PHE A 413 -3.57 30.32 -36.25
N SER A 414 -2.37 30.63 -36.77
CA SER A 414 -2.15 31.03 -38.17
C SER A 414 -1.21 30.09 -38.94
N SER A 415 -0.01 29.80 -38.42
CA SER A 415 0.95 28.87 -39.05
C SER A 415 2.12 28.47 -38.13
N LEU A 416 2.80 27.38 -38.48
CA LEU A 416 4.05 26.92 -37.85
C LEU A 416 5.23 27.05 -38.82
N THR A 417 6.39 27.45 -38.29
CA THR A 417 7.66 27.45 -39.01
C THR A 417 8.74 26.65 -38.26
N LEU A 418 9.69 26.05 -39.00
CA LEU A 418 10.93 25.48 -38.47
C LEU A 418 12.09 26.30 -39.03
N ASN A 419 12.88 26.94 -38.15
CA ASN A 419 13.95 27.87 -38.54
C ASN A 419 13.51 28.94 -39.57
N GLY A 420 12.27 29.44 -39.46
CA GLY A 420 11.69 30.44 -40.38
C GLY A 420 11.25 29.90 -41.75
N SER A 421 11.32 28.58 -41.99
CA SER A 421 10.65 27.93 -43.14
C SER A 421 9.26 27.47 -42.72
N GLU A 422 8.23 27.85 -43.47
CA GLU A 422 6.84 27.45 -43.22
C GLU A 422 6.66 25.95 -43.44
N LEU A 423 6.00 25.28 -42.48
CA LEU A 423 5.72 23.85 -42.50
C LEU A 423 4.31 23.57 -43.06
N THR A 424 4.08 22.33 -43.49
CA THR A 424 2.81 21.89 -44.07
C THR A 424 1.92 21.24 -43.01
N GLN A 425 0.80 21.89 -42.68
CA GLN A 425 -0.25 21.29 -41.84
C GLN A 425 -0.84 20.06 -42.54
N GLY A 426 -1.05 18.97 -41.81
CA GLY A 426 -1.46 17.67 -42.34
C GLY A 426 -0.33 16.77 -42.83
N VAL A 427 0.93 17.23 -42.78
CA VAL A 427 2.12 16.45 -43.19
C VAL A 427 3.23 16.53 -42.14
N ASP A 428 3.75 17.73 -41.87
CA ASP A 428 4.85 17.94 -40.92
C ASP A 428 4.32 18.09 -39.49
N TYR A 429 3.16 18.76 -39.36
CA TYR A 429 2.44 18.97 -38.11
C TYR A 429 0.93 18.98 -38.31
N ASN A 430 0.18 18.87 -37.22
CA ASN A 430 -1.22 19.22 -37.11
C ASN A 430 -1.42 20.25 -36.01
N VAL A 431 -2.54 20.97 -36.03
CA VAL A 431 -2.94 21.89 -34.96
C VAL A 431 -4.45 21.82 -34.74
N THR A 432 -4.83 22.02 -33.49
CA THR A 432 -6.18 22.04 -32.92
C THR A 432 -6.19 23.01 -31.75
N SER A 433 -7.37 23.48 -31.33
CA SER A 433 -7.59 24.47 -30.27
C SER A 433 -6.82 24.23 -28.97
N SER A 434 -6.58 22.96 -28.64
CA SER A 434 -5.92 22.48 -27.42
C SER A 434 -4.51 21.89 -27.65
N ALA A 435 -4.10 21.63 -28.89
CA ALA A 435 -2.79 21.01 -29.17
C ALA A 435 -2.22 21.27 -30.57
N LEU A 436 -0.90 21.41 -30.63
CA LEU A 436 -0.07 21.39 -31.84
C LEU A 436 0.82 20.13 -31.84
N THR A 437 0.75 19.31 -32.88
CA THR A 437 1.37 17.98 -32.90
C THR A 437 2.30 17.81 -34.09
N LEU A 438 3.58 17.51 -33.86
CA LEU A 438 4.51 17.08 -34.90
C LEU A 438 4.27 15.61 -35.28
N THR A 439 4.37 15.25 -36.57
CA THR A 439 4.06 13.88 -37.02
C THR A 439 5.21 12.90 -36.79
N ALA A 440 4.89 11.63 -36.52
CA ALA A 440 5.90 10.59 -36.23
C ALA A 440 6.92 10.44 -37.38
N ASP A 441 6.46 10.44 -38.63
CA ASP A 441 7.33 10.38 -39.82
C ASP A 441 8.25 11.60 -39.92
N PHE A 442 7.74 12.80 -39.62
CA PHE A 442 8.54 14.03 -39.60
C PHE A 442 9.59 13.99 -38.50
N ILE A 443 9.23 13.53 -37.29
CA ILE A 443 10.14 13.37 -36.15
C ILE A 443 11.21 12.31 -36.44
N ALA A 444 10.85 11.18 -37.04
CA ALA A 444 11.77 10.14 -37.48
C ALA A 444 12.72 10.61 -38.61
N SER A 445 12.37 11.68 -39.32
CA SER A 445 13.26 12.34 -40.30
C SER A 445 14.25 13.35 -39.68
N LEU A 446 14.07 13.72 -38.40
CA LEU A 446 14.98 14.62 -37.69
C LEU A 446 16.33 13.95 -37.39
N ALA A 447 17.36 14.76 -37.19
CA ALA A 447 18.70 14.27 -36.95
C ALA A 447 18.87 13.81 -35.50
N LEU A 448 19.10 12.51 -35.30
CA LEU A 448 19.39 11.93 -33.97
C LEU A 448 20.46 12.75 -33.22
N SER A 449 20.25 12.92 -31.91
CA SER A 449 21.09 13.70 -31.00
C SER A 449 21.21 15.22 -31.26
N GLN A 450 20.54 15.80 -32.26
CA GLN A 450 20.45 17.26 -32.47
C GLN A 450 19.23 17.88 -31.77
N ASN A 451 19.07 19.21 -31.82
CA ASN A 451 17.89 19.91 -31.34
C ASN A 451 17.33 20.82 -32.44
N HIS A 452 16.02 20.82 -32.62
CA HIS A 452 15.31 21.52 -33.70
C HIS A 452 14.32 22.53 -33.12
N VAL A 453 14.26 23.77 -33.64
CA VAL A 453 13.48 24.89 -33.03
C VAL A 453 12.38 25.39 -33.97
N PHE A 454 11.17 25.48 -33.42
CA PHE A 454 9.93 25.81 -34.13
C PHE A 454 9.33 27.11 -33.61
N SER A 455 8.62 27.86 -34.47
CA SER A 455 7.91 29.09 -34.12
C SER A 455 6.47 29.10 -34.67
N ALA A 456 5.51 29.20 -33.77
CA ALA A 456 4.06 29.21 -34.01
C ALA A 456 3.50 30.65 -34.02
N GLN A 457 2.58 30.95 -34.94
CA GLN A 457 2.07 32.30 -35.21
C GLN A 457 0.55 32.38 -34.96
N PHE A 458 0.07 33.50 -34.43
CA PHE A 458 -1.32 33.72 -34.01
C PHE A 458 -1.84 35.11 -34.42
N TYR A 459 -3.15 35.24 -34.65
CA TYR A 459 -3.79 36.49 -35.04
C TYR A 459 -5.18 36.69 -34.45
N SER A 460 -5.49 37.92 -34.03
CA SER A 460 -6.80 38.38 -33.59
C SER A 460 -7.22 39.62 -34.38
N ALA A 461 -8.44 39.62 -34.91
CA ALA A 461 -8.96 40.76 -35.68
C ALA A 461 -9.10 42.05 -34.86
N ASN A 462 -9.21 41.92 -33.53
CA ASN A 462 -9.35 43.03 -32.60
C ASN A 462 -8.02 43.40 -31.90
N LEU A 463 -7.12 42.42 -31.69
CA LEU A 463 -5.92 42.57 -30.85
C LEU A 463 -4.57 42.47 -31.60
N GLY A 464 -4.55 42.10 -32.88
CA GLY A 464 -3.32 42.02 -33.69
C GLY A 464 -2.68 40.63 -33.74
N ALA A 465 -1.37 40.57 -34.03
CA ALA A 465 -0.62 39.31 -34.20
C ALA A 465 0.37 39.05 -33.06
N THR A 466 0.67 37.77 -32.77
CA THR A 466 1.64 37.32 -31.76
C THR A 466 2.22 35.93 -32.09
N SER A 467 3.23 35.44 -31.36
CA SER A 467 3.95 34.19 -31.68
C SER A 467 4.67 33.52 -30.48
N LEU A 468 4.91 32.20 -30.56
CA LEU A 468 5.52 31.34 -29.52
C LEU A 468 6.59 30.38 -30.12
N GLU A 469 7.48 29.79 -29.31
CA GLU A 469 8.58 28.89 -29.78
C GLU A 469 8.80 27.60 -28.93
N PHE A 470 9.30 26.50 -29.53
CA PHE A 470 9.57 25.18 -28.86
C PHE A 470 10.59 24.24 -29.57
N SER A 471 10.98 23.06 -29.02
CA SER A 471 12.06 22.18 -29.57
C SER A 471 12.09 20.62 -29.27
N VAL A 472 12.90 19.76 -29.95
CA VAL A 472 12.88 18.24 -29.95
C VAL A 472 14.24 17.45 -30.20
N ARG A 473 14.47 16.21 -29.62
CA ARG A 473 15.71 15.31 -29.65
C ARG A 473 15.50 13.75 -29.36
N VAL A 474 16.47 12.74 -29.41
CA VAL A 474 16.24 11.20 -29.39
C VAL A 474 17.38 10.16 -28.83
N ASN A 475 17.14 8.97 -28.09
CA ASN A 475 18.04 8.00 -27.21
C ASN A 475 17.74 6.37 -26.97
N PRO A 476 18.31 5.49 -25.99
CA PRO A 476 18.24 3.92 -25.70
C PRO A 476 17.56 3.07 -24.43
N GLU A 477 18.11 1.93 -23.79
CA GLU A 477 17.47 0.59 -23.20
C GLU A 477 18.09 -0.30 -21.92
N ALA A 478 17.48 -1.40 -21.23
CA ALA A 478 17.94 -2.27 -19.97
C ALA A 478 17.37 -3.78 -19.56
N VAL A 479 17.77 -4.57 -18.43
CA VAL A 479 17.50 -6.10 -18.01
C VAL A 479 17.62 -6.67 -16.44
N TYR A 480 17.17 -7.93 -15.94
CA TYR A 480 17.03 -8.52 -14.47
C TYR A 480 17.17 -10.13 -14.02
N GLU A 481 16.97 -10.65 -12.71
CA GLU A 481 17.28 -12.06 -12.01
C GLU A 481 16.30 -12.74 -10.84
N PRO A 482 16.54 -13.90 -10.04
CA PRO A 482 15.53 -14.82 -9.22
C PRO A 482 15.73 -15.47 -7.70
N SER A 483 14.82 -16.33 -7.04
CA SER A 483 14.85 -16.94 -5.58
C SER A 483 13.99 -18.25 -5.04
N LEU A 484 13.86 -18.57 -3.68
CA LEU A 484 13.10 -19.71 -2.93
C LEU A 484 12.89 -19.54 -1.34
N SER A 485 11.78 -19.98 -0.68
CA SER A 485 11.54 -20.04 0.83
C SER A 485 10.42 -21.02 1.31
N PRO A 486 10.04 -21.24 2.61
CA PRO A 486 10.68 -20.98 3.91
C PRO A 486 11.52 -22.18 4.44
N ALA A 487 12.14 -22.05 5.62
CA ALA A 487 13.19 -22.97 6.08
C ALA A 487 12.76 -24.21 6.92
N SER A 488 11.65 -24.15 7.67
CA SER A 488 11.17 -25.27 8.54
C SER A 488 9.69 -25.13 8.92
N GLN A 489 8.99 -26.23 9.25
CA GLN A 489 7.54 -26.27 9.60
C GLN A 489 7.21 -27.40 10.59
N THR A 490 5.99 -27.45 11.13
CA THR A 490 5.48 -28.47 12.10
C THR A 490 4.03 -28.88 11.79
N VAL A 491 3.67 -30.18 11.80
CA VAL A 491 2.34 -30.70 11.32
C VAL A 491 1.69 -31.75 12.25
N SER A 492 0.36 -31.94 12.26
CA SER A 492 -0.22 -32.98 13.14
C SER A 492 0.02 -34.43 12.67
N VAL A 493 0.24 -35.37 13.62
CA VAL A 493 0.37 -36.81 13.33
C VAL A 493 -0.91 -37.32 12.65
N GLY A 494 -0.78 -37.86 11.43
CA GLY A 494 -1.92 -38.39 10.66
C GLY A 494 -2.82 -37.30 10.05
N SER A 495 -2.35 -36.06 9.93
CA SER A 495 -3.08 -34.96 9.28
C SER A 495 -3.47 -35.25 7.82
N ASN A 496 -2.64 -35.99 7.08
CA ASN A 496 -2.74 -36.18 5.62
C ASN A 496 -2.85 -34.86 4.82
N THR A 497 -2.25 -33.79 5.34
CA THR A 497 -2.20 -32.47 4.68
C THR A 497 -0.88 -32.32 3.89
N PRO A 498 -0.89 -31.77 2.67
CA PRO A 498 0.35 -31.37 1.96
C PRO A 498 1.15 -30.32 2.73
N ILE A 499 2.42 -30.13 2.35
CA ILE A 499 3.29 -29.10 2.94
C ILE A 499 3.97 -28.31 1.83
N THR A 500 3.85 -26.98 1.87
CA THR A 500 4.17 -26.09 0.74
C THR A 500 5.30 -25.11 1.06
N TYR A 501 6.10 -24.82 0.03
CA TYR A 501 7.21 -23.87 -0.03
C TYR A 501 6.99 -22.92 -1.23
N ASN A 502 7.64 -21.75 -1.26
CA ASN A 502 7.51 -20.70 -2.26
C ASN A 502 8.78 -20.57 -3.13
N VAL A 503 8.66 -20.15 -4.40
CA VAL A 503 9.71 -20.15 -5.45
C VAL A 503 9.66 -18.85 -6.26
N GLU A 504 10.79 -18.37 -6.80
CA GLU A 504 10.82 -17.27 -7.79
C GLU A 504 11.83 -17.56 -8.93
N GLN A 505 11.49 -17.28 -10.19
CA GLN A 505 12.31 -17.71 -11.34
C GLN A 505 12.98 -16.59 -12.17
N GLY A 506 12.59 -15.32 -12.02
CA GLY A 506 13.21 -14.18 -12.71
C GLY A 506 13.30 -14.34 -14.24
N SER A 507 14.38 -13.86 -14.87
CA SER A 507 14.69 -14.13 -16.30
C SER A 507 15.12 -15.59 -16.57
N PHE A 508 15.06 -16.48 -15.57
CA PHE A 508 15.60 -17.83 -15.61
C PHE A 508 14.49 -18.89 -15.57
N THR A 509 14.84 -20.15 -15.77
CA THR A 509 13.90 -21.29 -15.87
C THR A 509 14.37 -22.46 -15.01
N PHE A 510 13.46 -23.04 -14.21
CA PHE A 510 13.72 -24.16 -13.28
C PHE A 510 14.17 -25.46 -13.97
N VAL A 511 14.88 -26.33 -13.24
CA VAL A 511 15.49 -27.58 -13.75
C VAL A 511 15.16 -28.84 -12.93
N GLN A 512 15.34 -28.88 -11.60
CA GLN A 512 15.16 -30.11 -10.78
C GLN A 512 15.13 -29.84 -9.25
N LEU A 513 14.71 -30.84 -8.46
CA LEU A 513 14.77 -30.90 -6.98
C LEU A 513 15.44 -32.20 -6.49
N THR A 514 16.11 -32.16 -5.34
CA THR A 514 16.65 -33.32 -4.61
C THR A 514 16.31 -33.26 -3.11
N ALA A 515 16.28 -34.40 -2.43
CA ALA A 515 16.21 -34.51 -0.97
C ALA A 515 17.40 -35.31 -0.43
N ASN A 516 18.13 -34.77 0.55
CA ASN A 516 19.42 -35.31 1.04
C ASN A 516 20.38 -35.70 -0.12
N GLY A 517 20.40 -34.91 -1.20
CA GLY A 517 21.18 -35.16 -2.43
C GLY A 517 20.64 -36.24 -3.38
N SER A 518 19.49 -36.87 -3.10
CA SER A 518 18.81 -37.82 -3.98
C SER A 518 17.74 -37.11 -4.81
N VAL A 519 17.79 -37.18 -6.14
CA VAL A 519 16.80 -36.53 -7.03
C VAL A 519 15.39 -37.05 -6.71
N LEU A 520 14.45 -36.12 -6.45
CA LEU A 520 13.05 -36.44 -6.21
C LEU A 520 12.27 -36.49 -7.53
N THR A 521 11.12 -37.17 -7.51
CA THR A 521 10.23 -37.35 -8.66
C THR A 521 9.12 -36.29 -8.65
N GLN A 522 9.18 -35.36 -9.61
CA GLN A 522 8.10 -34.38 -9.81
C GLN A 522 6.80 -35.09 -10.19
N GLY A 523 5.67 -34.69 -9.58
CA GLY A 523 4.36 -35.31 -9.74
C GLY A 523 4.14 -36.56 -8.88
N VAL A 524 5.06 -36.90 -7.98
CA VAL A 524 4.92 -38.02 -7.01
C VAL A 524 5.37 -37.57 -5.62
N ASP A 525 6.65 -37.23 -5.49
CA ASP A 525 7.24 -36.81 -4.22
C ASP A 525 6.97 -35.32 -3.94
N TYR A 526 6.95 -34.51 -5.02
CA TYR A 526 6.68 -33.07 -4.96
C TYR A 526 6.02 -32.54 -6.25
N ASN A 527 5.37 -31.38 -6.15
CA ASN A 527 4.96 -30.53 -7.26
C ASN A 527 5.77 -29.23 -7.26
N VAL A 528 5.88 -28.56 -8.41
CA VAL A 528 6.53 -27.23 -8.52
C VAL A 528 5.86 -26.39 -9.62
N THR A 529 5.74 -25.09 -9.39
CA THR A 529 5.09 -24.10 -10.26
C THR A 529 6.03 -22.92 -10.54
N ALA A 530 5.51 -21.79 -11.04
CA ALA A 530 6.28 -20.54 -11.10
C ALA A 530 6.59 -19.96 -9.71
N THR A 531 5.70 -20.18 -8.73
CA THR A 531 5.69 -19.49 -7.42
C THR A 531 5.76 -20.44 -6.21
N SER A 532 5.66 -21.76 -6.40
CA SER A 532 5.55 -22.72 -5.29
C SER A 532 6.21 -24.08 -5.56
N LEU A 533 6.52 -24.79 -4.48
CA LEU A 533 7.06 -26.15 -4.43
C LEU A 533 6.38 -26.89 -3.28
N GLU A 534 5.66 -27.98 -3.54
CA GLU A 534 4.80 -28.66 -2.57
C GLU A 534 5.21 -30.13 -2.39
N LEU A 535 5.40 -30.57 -1.14
CA LEU A 535 5.48 -31.98 -0.77
C LEU A 535 4.07 -32.58 -0.66
N THR A 536 3.84 -33.70 -1.33
CA THR A 536 2.51 -34.29 -1.44
C THR A 536 2.00 -34.85 -0.10
N ALA A 537 0.68 -34.85 0.10
CA ALA A 537 0.05 -35.42 1.30
C ALA A 537 0.46 -36.88 1.57
N ASP A 538 0.69 -37.67 0.51
CA ASP A 538 1.16 -39.06 0.64
C ASP A 538 2.63 -39.14 1.09
N TYR A 539 3.49 -38.21 0.65
CA TYR A 539 4.87 -38.10 1.15
C TYR A 539 4.89 -37.66 2.63
N VAL A 540 4.08 -36.67 2.99
CA VAL A 540 3.96 -36.14 4.36
C VAL A 540 3.32 -37.15 5.32
N GLY A 541 2.25 -37.84 4.91
CA GLY A 541 1.59 -38.89 5.69
C GLY A 541 2.42 -40.17 5.86
N ALA A 542 3.45 -40.37 5.02
CA ALA A 542 4.44 -41.44 5.17
C ALA A 542 5.60 -41.07 6.12
N LEU A 543 5.67 -39.83 6.64
CA LEU A 543 6.74 -39.41 7.54
C LEU A 543 6.58 -40.03 8.94
N PRO A 544 7.68 -40.47 9.58
CA PRO A 544 7.64 -40.90 10.98
C PRO A 544 7.34 -39.73 11.93
N GLU A 545 6.54 -40.00 12.95
CA GLU A 545 6.39 -39.15 14.13
C GLU A 545 7.77 -38.81 14.72
N GLY A 546 8.14 -37.51 14.71
CA GLY A 546 9.43 -37.01 15.20
C GLY A 546 10.62 -37.05 14.23
N ALA A 547 10.41 -37.04 12.91
CA ALA A 547 11.48 -37.04 11.89
C ALA A 547 11.95 -35.64 11.42
N SER A 548 13.04 -35.58 10.61
CA SER A 548 13.61 -34.35 10.01
C SER A 548 14.41 -34.65 8.71
N ILE A 549 14.43 -33.73 7.72
CA ILE A 549 14.83 -33.94 6.29
C ILE A 549 15.38 -32.64 5.64
N GLU A 550 16.30 -32.72 4.65
CA GLU A 550 16.83 -31.59 3.81
C GLU A 550 16.43 -31.67 2.30
N LEU A 551 16.21 -30.53 1.63
CA LEU A 551 15.83 -30.36 0.19
C LEU A 551 16.75 -29.39 -0.62
N VAL A 552 16.88 -29.51 -1.97
CA VAL A 552 17.74 -28.65 -2.88
C VAL A 552 17.24 -28.50 -4.37
N ALA A 553 17.31 -27.31 -5.01
CA ALA A 553 16.74 -26.91 -6.34
C ALA A 553 17.72 -26.25 -7.40
N SER A 554 17.31 -25.99 -8.68
CA SER A 554 18.18 -25.52 -9.84
C SER A 554 17.52 -24.67 -10.99
N PHE A 555 18.24 -23.78 -11.74
CA PHE A 555 17.73 -22.82 -12.79
C PHE A 555 18.68 -22.39 -14.00
N ASN A 556 18.17 -21.76 -15.11
CA ASN A 556 18.90 -21.30 -16.37
C ASN A 556 18.35 -20.05 -17.17
N HIS A 557 19.20 -19.19 -17.80
CA HIS A 557 18.86 -18.08 -18.76
C HIS A 557 19.71 -18.03 -20.06
N ALA A 558 19.12 -17.55 -21.17
CA ALA A 558 19.62 -17.61 -22.55
C ALA A 558 20.86 -16.76 -22.91
N SER A 559 21.02 -15.56 -22.35
CA SER A 559 22.21 -14.71 -22.58
C SER A 559 23.13 -14.60 -21.35
N SER A 560 22.88 -15.33 -20.25
CA SER A 560 23.52 -15.07 -18.94
C SER A 560 24.00 -16.26 -18.07
N GLY A 561 23.34 -17.43 -17.98
CA GLY A 561 23.86 -18.56 -17.14
C GLY A 561 22.86 -19.39 -16.29
N SER A 562 23.26 -19.85 -15.09
CA SER A 562 22.56 -20.89 -14.27
C SER A 562 22.69 -20.70 -12.71
N ARG A 563 21.78 -21.25 -11.85
CA ARG A 563 21.66 -21.02 -10.34
C ARG A 563 21.04 -22.22 -9.52
N ASN A 564 21.08 -22.29 -8.13
CA ASN A 564 20.56 -23.38 -7.19
C ASN A 564 20.17 -22.93 -5.71
N LEU A 565 19.24 -23.59 -4.90
CA LEU A 565 18.70 -23.22 -3.50
C LEU A 565 18.15 -24.42 -2.56
N SER A 566 17.68 -24.30 -1.25
CA SER A 566 17.38 -25.42 -0.23
C SER A 566 16.34 -25.25 1.01
N ALA A 567 15.87 -26.31 1.80
CA ALA A 567 14.92 -26.26 3.03
C ALA A 567 14.69 -27.54 4.03
N ASN A 568 13.88 -27.50 5.17
CA ASN A 568 13.59 -28.56 6.28
C ASN A 568 12.12 -28.76 6.93
N LEU A 569 11.84 -29.63 7.99
CA LEU A 569 10.46 -30.05 8.59
C LEU A 569 10.30 -30.74 10.05
N SER A 570 9.08 -30.79 10.74
CA SER A 570 8.66 -31.35 12.14
C SER A 570 7.09 -31.61 12.48
N VAL A 571 6.56 -31.86 13.75
CA VAL A 571 5.17 -32.49 14.11
C VAL A 571 4.32 -32.14 15.47
N VAL A 572 2.93 -32.13 15.60
CA VAL A 572 1.94 -31.84 16.82
C VAL A 572 0.41 -32.44 16.91
N GLN A 573 -0.59 -31.95 17.75
CA GLN A 573 -2.06 -32.45 17.98
C GLN A 573 -3.15 -31.50 18.73
N ALA A 574 -4.51 -31.78 18.84
CA ALA A 574 -5.67 -30.92 19.38
C ALA A 574 -7.08 -31.54 19.95
N LEU A 575 -8.14 -30.75 20.41
CA LEU A 575 -9.52 -31.12 21.06
C LEU A 575 -10.80 -30.15 20.82
N GLU A 576 -12.06 -30.33 21.40
CA GLU A 576 -13.37 -29.57 21.12
C GLU A 576 -14.46 -29.28 22.25
N GLY A 577 -15.30 -28.18 22.21
CA GLY A 577 -16.52 -27.96 23.07
C GLY A 577 -17.09 -26.50 23.27
N ASN A 578 -18.06 -26.27 24.19
CA ASN A 578 -18.71 -24.95 24.46
C ASN A 578 -18.55 -24.41 25.91
N CYS A 579 -18.37 -25.30 26.90
CA CYS A 579 -17.92 -25.03 28.26
C CYS A 579 -17.14 -26.25 28.75
N PHE A 580 -16.08 -26.07 29.56
CA PHE A 580 -15.08 -27.12 29.83
C PHE A 580 -14.72 -27.25 31.30
N SER A 581 -14.49 -28.47 31.80
CA SER A 581 -14.12 -28.75 33.20
C SER A 581 -12.63 -29.06 33.39
N HIS A 582 -12.11 -28.90 34.60
CA HIS A 582 -10.69 -29.15 34.96
C HIS A 582 -10.15 -30.52 34.54
N GLU A 583 -10.96 -31.58 34.52
CA GLU A 583 -10.52 -32.94 34.15
C GLU A 583 -9.97 -33.04 32.70
N SER A 584 -10.35 -32.13 31.81
CA SER A 584 -9.91 -32.10 30.41
C SER A 584 -8.85 -31.02 30.12
N ALA A 585 -8.30 -30.38 31.15
CA ALA A 585 -7.23 -29.40 30.99
C ALA A 585 -5.87 -30.10 30.86
N MET A 586 -5.01 -29.53 30.04
CA MET A 586 -3.58 -29.81 30.01
C MET A 586 -2.90 -29.11 31.20
N VAL A 587 -1.86 -29.75 31.73
CA VAL A 587 -1.24 -29.40 33.03
C VAL A 587 0.24 -29.14 32.83
N GLY A 588 0.67 -27.90 33.07
CA GLY A 588 2.06 -27.46 32.96
C GLY A 588 2.80 -27.48 34.30
N GLY A 589 4.09 -27.80 34.26
CA GLY A 589 5.02 -27.68 35.39
C GLY A 589 4.55 -28.40 36.65
N ASP A 590 4.59 -27.69 37.79
CA ASP A 590 4.23 -28.20 39.12
C ASP A 590 2.74 -27.95 39.50
N ALA A 591 1.85 -27.71 38.54
CA ALA A 591 0.42 -27.47 38.80
C ALA A 591 -0.27 -28.66 39.49
N GLN A 592 -1.10 -28.37 40.50
CA GLN A 592 -1.69 -29.38 41.37
C GLN A 592 -3.10 -29.74 40.93
N VAL A 593 -3.24 -30.90 40.29
CA VAL A 593 -4.53 -31.52 39.99
C VAL A 593 -5.20 -31.96 41.30
N LEU A 594 -6.37 -31.40 41.60
CA LEU A 594 -7.22 -31.79 42.72
C LEU A 594 -8.50 -32.46 42.19
N ALA A 595 -9.34 -32.97 43.08
CA ALA A 595 -10.53 -33.73 42.69
C ALA A 595 -11.59 -32.87 41.96
N ASP A 596 -11.63 -31.57 42.23
CA ASP A 596 -12.68 -30.63 41.84
C ASP A 596 -12.20 -29.45 40.99
N ARG A 597 -10.88 -29.29 40.83
CA ARG A 597 -10.22 -28.14 40.20
C ARG A 597 -8.76 -28.45 39.91
N ILE A 598 -8.11 -27.64 39.08
CA ILE A 598 -6.63 -27.57 39.05
C ILE A 598 -6.19 -26.29 39.74
N LYS A 599 -5.26 -26.44 40.68
CA LYS A 599 -4.64 -25.33 41.39
C LYS A 599 -3.33 -24.98 40.70
N VAL A 600 -3.34 -23.87 39.95
CA VAL A 600 -2.12 -23.20 39.49
C VAL A 600 -1.36 -22.73 40.73
N THR A 601 -0.06 -23.02 40.78
CA THR A 601 0.77 -22.79 41.96
C THR A 601 1.73 -21.61 41.74
N GLY A 602 2.21 -21.01 42.83
CA GLY A 602 3.21 -19.94 42.80
C GLY A 602 4.61 -20.48 42.52
N LYS A 603 4.75 -21.16 41.37
CA LYS A 603 5.98 -21.67 40.77
C LYS A 603 5.86 -21.42 39.27
N ASN A 604 6.89 -20.84 38.67
CA ASN A 604 6.92 -20.60 37.23
C ASN A 604 6.66 -21.92 36.44
N ASP A 605 6.11 -21.78 35.24
CA ASP A 605 5.58 -22.85 34.37
C ASP A 605 4.41 -23.67 34.95
N SER A 606 3.90 -23.35 36.14
CA SER A 606 2.69 -23.98 36.69
C SER A 606 1.47 -23.49 35.90
N ALA A 607 0.86 -24.35 35.09
CA ALA A 607 -0.21 -23.98 34.17
C ALA A 607 -1.40 -24.94 34.17
N ALA A 608 -2.59 -24.40 33.86
CA ALA A 608 -3.82 -25.16 33.66
C ALA A 608 -4.63 -24.52 32.53
N TYR A 609 -4.71 -25.20 31.39
CA TYR A 609 -5.27 -24.66 30.13
C TYR A 609 -5.98 -25.74 29.31
N TRP A 610 -6.84 -25.33 28.37
CA TRP A 610 -7.60 -26.20 27.48
C TRP A 610 -7.35 -25.82 26.02
N SER A 611 -7.01 -26.81 25.18
CA SER A 611 -6.93 -26.64 23.72
C SER A 611 -8.32 -26.83 23.09
N ILE A 612 -9.10 -25.74 22.97
CA ILE A 612 -10.50 -25.74 22.54
C ILE A 612 -10.64 -25.50 21.03
N ASN A 613 -11.64 -26.10 20.36
CA ASN A 613 -11.96 -25.85 18.95
C ASN A 613 -13.12 -24.84 18.82
N ILE A 614 -12.91 -23.72 18.13
CA ILE A 614 -13.91 -22.70 17.81
C ILE A 614 -14.53 -22.97 16.44
N ALA A 615 -15.86 -23.01 16.36
CA ALA A 615 -16.59 -23.45 15.15
C ALA A 615 -16.99 -22.34 14.16
N LYS A 616 -17.01 -21.07 14.58
CA LYS A 616 -17.31 -19.90 13.73
C LYS A 616 -16.45 -18.72 14.21
N ALA A 617 -15.92 -17.94 13.27
CA ALA A 617 -15.18 -16.71 13.60
C ALA A 617 -16.13 -15.52 13.87
N GLY A 618 -15.67 -14.57 14.69
CA GLY A 618 -16.38 -13.30 14.94
C GLY A 618 -16.11 -12.73 16.33
N LEU A 619 -16.98 -11.84 16.80
CA LEU A 619 -16.83 -11.21 18.12
C LEU A 619 -17.43 -12.10 19.21
N TYR A 620 -16.59 -12.52 20.15
CA TYR A 620 -16.93 -13.41 21.26
C TYR A 620 -16.67 -12.76 22.61
N LYS A 621 -17.36 -13.28 23.62
CA LYS A 621 -17.18 -12.98 25.03
C LYS A 621 -16.79 -14.28 25.74
N LEU A 622 -15.63 -14.28 26.38
CA LEU A 622 -15.08 -15.40 27.16
C LEU A 622 -15.33 -15.15 28.65
N THR A 623 -15.72 -16.21 29.37
CA THR A 623 -15.97 -16.15 30.81
C THR A 623 -15.24 -17.28 31.52
N LEU A 624 -14.32 -16.95 32.44
CA LEU A 624 -13.56 -17.92 33.24
C LEU A 624 -14.09 -17.97 34.67
N THR A 625 -14.40 -19.19 35.17
CA THR A 625 -14.84 -19.40 36.56
C THR A 625 -13.68 -19.86 37.46
N TYR A 626 -13.39 -19.10 38.51
CA TYR A 626 -12.20 -19.25 39.37
C TYR A 626 -12.52 -19.22 40.88
N SER A 627 -11.55 -19.63 41.71
CA SER A 627 -11.61 -19.45 43.17
C SER A 627 -10.23 -19.18 43.80
N THR A 628 -10.18 -18.37 44.85
CA THR A 628 -8.99 -18.05 45.66
C THR A 628 -9.08 -18.59 47.10
N GLU A 629 -7.93 -18.79 47.76
CA GLU A 629 -7.85 -19.37 49.11
C GLU A 629 -7.39 -18.36 50.20
N GLY A 630 -7.57 -17.06 49.96
CA GLY A 630 -7.24 -15.97 50.90
C GLY A 630 -5.92 -15.26 50.62
N GLY A 631 -5.86 -13.95 50.91
CA GLY A 631 -4.74 -13.07 50.55
C GLY A 631 -4.86 -12.60 49.09
N ASP A 632 -4.38 -11.40 48.75
CA ASP A 632 -4.24 -10.94 47.37
C ASP A 632 -3.44 -11.91 46.48
N LYS A 633 -3.63 -11.81 45.15
CA LYS A 633 -3.07 -12.73 44.14
C LYS A 633 -2.76 -12.01 42.82
N ILE A 634 -1.71 -12.48 42.14
CA ILE A 634 -1.35 -12.09 40.78
C ILE A 634 -1.06 -13.39 39.99
N ILE A 635 -1.83 -13.67 38.94
CA ILE A 635 -1.67 -14.85 38.06
C ILE A 635 -2.09 -14.45 36.63
N SER A 636 -1.28 -14.73 35.62
CA SER A 636 -1.55 -14.38 34.22
C SER A 636 -2.73 -15.15 33.62
N TYR A 637 -3.50 -14.46 32.79
CA TYR A 637 -4.50 -15.05 31.90
C TYR A 637 -3.83 -15.49 30.58
N MET A 638 -4.21 -16.67 30.07
CA MET A 638 -3.65 -17.28 28.87
C MET A 638 -4.72 -17.38 27.77
N LEU A 639 -4.38 -16.89 26.58
CA LEU A 639 -5.11 -17.09 25.33
C LEU A 639 -4.05 -17.29 24.23
N ASP A 640 -4.02 -18.50 23.70
CA ASP A 640 -2.89 -19.10 22.98
C ASP A 640 -1.57 -18.89 23.76
N ASP A 641 -0.45 -18.65 23.07
CA ASP A 641 0.82 -18.32 23.74
C ASP A 641 0.78 -16.91 24.38
N GLY A 642 -0.18 -16.07 23.99
CA GLY A 642 -0.43 -14.72 24.52
C GLY A 642 -1.29 -14.65 25.79
N GLY A 643 -2.10 -13.61 25.91
CA GLY A 643 -2.98 -13.32 27.07
C GLY A 643 -2.44 -12.27 28.05
N LEU A 644 -3.26 -11.88 29.03
CA LEU A 644 -2.99 -10.73 29.92
C LEU A 644 -2.07 -11.11 31.10
N PRO A 645 -0.84 -10.56 31.18
CA PRO A 645 0.11 -10.86 32.25
C PRO A 645 -0.24 -10.14 33.56
N ASN A 646 0.32 -10.62 34.67
CA ASN A 646 0.22 -9.99 36.01
C ASN A 646 -1.23 -9.66 36.45
N LEU A 647 -2.22 -10.44 36.00
CA LEU A 647 -3.62 -10.12 36.26
C LEU A 647 -3.94 -10.28 37.75
N SER A 648 -4.47 -9.22 38.37
CA SER A 648 -4.83 -9.23 39.80
C SER A 648 -6.15 -9.98 40.04
N TRP A 649 -6.17 -10.79 41.12
CA TRP A 649 -7.34 -11.54 41.58
C TRP A 649 -7.61 -11.25 43.09
N PRO A 650 -8.88 -11.14 43.51
CA PRO A 650 -9.24 -10.56 44.82
C PRO A 650 -8.87 -11.44 46.03
N ASP A 651 -8.49 -10.77 47.13
CA ASP A 651 -8.03 -11.38 48.39
C ASP A 651 -9.00 -12.41 48.98
N ALA A 652 -10.26 -12.00 49.16
CA ALA A 652 -11.18 -12.68 50.06
C ALA A 652 -11.43 -14.14 49.61
N PRO A 653 -11.26 -15.15 50.50
CA PRO A 653 -11.43 -16.55 50.15
C PRO A 653 -12.88 -16.81 49.75
N VAL A 654 -13.12 -17.02 48.45
CA VAL A 654 -14.47 -17.03 47.91
C VAL A 654 -15.15 -18.36 48.24
N ALA A 655 -16.24 -18.30 49.02
CA ALA A 655 -16.95 -19.49 49.51
C ALA A 655 -17.68 -20.30 48.41
N ALA A 656 -17.77 -19.74 47.21
CA ALA A 656 -18.16 -20.38 45.96
C ALA A 656 -17.37 -19.71 44.81
N PRO A 657 -17.16 -20.37 43.65
CA PRO A 657 -16.45 -19.76 42.53
C PRO A 657 -17.14 -18.50 41.97
N LEU A 658 -16.36 -17.67 41.26
CA LEU A 658 -16.81 -16.44 40.59
C LEU A 658 -16.33 -16.39 39.14
N ASP A 659 -17.01 -15.56 38.35
CA ASP A 659 -16.76 -15.36 36.92
C ASP A 659 -15.98 -14.08 36.63
N ARG A 660 -15.28 -14.04 35.49
CA ARG A 660 -14.65 -12.84 34.93
C ARG A 660 -14.77 -12.86 33.40
N ASP A 661 -15.25 -11.75 32.85
CA ASP A 661 -15.55 -11.59 31.42
C ASP A 661 -14.43 -10.89 30.66
N PHE A 662 -14.17 -11.33 29.42
CA PHE A 662 -13.26 -10.74 28.45
C PHE A 662 -13.91 -10.75 27.06
N VAL A 663 -13.70 -9.74 26.22
CA VAL A 663 -14.30 -9.65 24.86
C VAL A 663 -13.17 -9.67 23.83
N HIS A 664 -13.25 -10.61 22.88
CA HIS A 664 -12.20 -10.88 21.90
C HIS A 664 -12.81 -11.19 20.52
N GLN A 665 -12.11 -10.81 19.46
CA GLN A 665 -12.36 -11.38 18.13
C GLN A 665 -11.65 -12.74 18.08
N LEU A 666 -12.36 -13.82 17.72
CA LEU A 666 -11.79 -15.17 17.63
C LEU A 666 -11.96 -15.75 16.22
N SER A 667 -10.94 -16.50 15.79
CA SER A 667 -10.93 -17.34 14.59
C SER A 667 -11.63 -18.68 14.81
N ALA A 668 -11.88 -19.43 13.74
CA ALA A 668 -12.26 -20.84 13.83
C ALA A 668 -11.00 -21.73 13.78
N GLY A 669 -10.95 -22.77 14.61
CA GLY A 669 -9.75 -23.60 14.81
C GLY A 669 -9.43 -23.83 16.29
N VAL A 670 -8.25 -24.37 16.56
CA VAL A 670 -7.83 -24.81 17.89
C VAL A 670 -7.05 -23.70 18.60
N HIS A 671 -7.54 -23.28 19.75
CA HIS A 671 -6.97 -22.24 20.60
C HIS A 671 -6.69 -22.78 22.01
N GLN A 672 -5.64 -22.34 22.68
CA GLN A 672 -5.38 -22.67 24.09
C GLN A 672 -5.92 -21.56 25.01
N VAL A 673 -6.66 -21.89 26.06
CA VAL A 673 -7.19 -20.88 27.01
C VAL A 673 -7.03 -21.37 28.44
N GLY A 674 -6.61 -20.51 29.37
CA GLY A 674 -6.43 -20.93 30.77
C GLY A 674 -5.76 -19.89 31.68
N LEU A 675 -5.07 -20.39 32.71
CA LEU A 675 -4.18 -19.61 33.58
C LEU A 675 -2.80 -20.27 33.65
N ILE A 676 -1.77 -19.42 33.75
CA ILE A 676 -0.37 -19.81 33.91
C ILE A 676 0.30 -18.90 34.94
N ASN A 677 1.19 -19.45 35.78
CA ASN A 677 2.10 -18.67 36.61
C ASN A 677 3.38 -18.41 35.79
N ARG A 678 3.54 -17.19 35.28
CA ARG A 678 4.74 -16.69 34.59
C ARG A 678 5.69 -16.03 35.61
N ASP A 679 6.95 -15.76 35.22
CA ASP A 679 7.89 -15.03 36.10
C ASP A 679 7.36 -13.61 36.42
N GLY A 680 6.99 -13.41 37.70
CA GLY A 680 6.32 -12.21 38.21
C GLY A 680 5.01 -12.51 38.94
N ASP A 681 4.29 -13.55 38.50
CA ASP A 681 3.05 -13.99 39.13
C ASP A 681 3.30 -14.66 40.49
N TRP A 682 2.40 -14.47 41.46
CA TRP A 682 2.54 -15.03 42.80
C TRP A 682 1.22 -15.42 43.48
N GLY A 683 1.32 -16.50 44.27
CA GLY A 683 0.21 -17.06 45.04
C GLY A 683 -0.39 -18.30 44.36
N TRP A 684 -1.71 -18.43 44.41
CA TRP A 684 -2.45 -19.58 43.90
C TRP A 684 -3.86 -19.14 43.49
N VAL A 685 -4.27 -19.51 42.28
CA VAL A 685 -5.66 -19.45 41.81
C VAL A 685 -6.05 -20.86 41.36
N SER A 686 -7.29 -21.27 41.62
CA SER A 686 -7.82 -22.53 41.10
C SER A 686 -8.83 -22.27 40.00
N VAL A 687 -8.65 -22.91 38.85
CA VAL A 687 -9.59 -22.89 37.73
C VAL A 687 -10.60 -24.03 37.88
N HIS A 688 -11.87 -23.74 37.61
CA HIS A 688 -12.97 -24.70 37.65
C HIS A 688 -13.50 -25.01 36.26
N ASN A 689 -13.85 -23.96 35.51
CA ASN A 689 -14.36 -24.07 34.14
C ASN A 689 -14.13 -22.79 33.32
N LEU A 690 -14.40 -22.89 32.01
CA LEU A 690 -14.37 -21.84 30.99
C LEU A 690 -15.63 -21.95 30.13
N CYS A 691 -16.23 -20.82 29.71
CA CYS A 691 -17.42 -20.72 28.84
C CYS A 691 -17.33 -19.56 27.82
N LEU A 692 -18.19 -19.59 26.77
CA LEU A 692 -18.16 -18.68 25.62
C LEU A 692 -19.56 -18.18 25.17
N GLU A 693 -19.67 -16.91 24.74
CA GLU A 693 -20.87 -16.26 24.16
C GLU A 693 -20.51 -15.49 22.85
N PHE A 694 -21.39 -15.45 21.85
CA PHE A 694 -21.20 -14.75 20.56
C PHE A 694 -21.97 -13.42 20.51
N GLN A 695 -21.40 -12.37 19.91
CA GLN A 695 -22.00 -11.02 19.83
C GLN A 695 -22.35 -10.56 18.40
N GLY A 696 -21.79 -11.21 17.37
CA GLY A 696 -22.15 -10.95 15.97
C GLY A 696 -20.96 -10.93 15.00
N SER A 697 -21.26 -10.80 13.71
CA SER A 697 -20.27 -10.64 12.64
C SER A 697 -20.78 -9.73 11.51
N LEU A 698 -19.86 -9.00 10.87
CA LEU A 698 -20.03 -8.40 9.53
C LEU A 698 -18.73 -8.66 8.78
N ASP A 699 -18.80 -9.37 7.66
CA ASP A 699 -17.67 -9.60 6.77
C ASP A 699 -18.07 -9.37 5.31
N ILE A 700 -17.13 -8.88 4.52
CA ILE A 700 -17.30 -8.57 3.09
C ILE A 700 -16.89 -9.82 2.32
N VAL A 701 -17.80 -10.35 1.50
CA VAL A 701 -17.63 -11.64 0.80
C VAL A 701 -17.06 -11.44 -0.61
N SER A 702 -17.48 -10.39 -1.31
CA SER A 702 -16.90 -10.00 -2.59
C SER A 702 -17.24 -8.54 -2.93
N PRO A 703 -16.42 -7.82 -3.72
CA PRO A 703 -15.01 -8.10 -3.98
C PRO A 703 -14.22 -8.27 -2.68
N ALA A 704 -13.08 -8.95 -2.75
CA ALA A 704 -12.13 -8.88 -1.64
C ALA A 704 -11.61 -7.43 -1.53
N PRO A 705 -11.14 -6.97 -0.36
CA PRO A 705 -10.22 -5.85 -0.31
C PRO A 705 -9.11 -6.04 -1.34
N PHE A 706 -8.60 -4.93 -1.89
CA PHE A 706 -7.48 -4.89 -2.84
C PHE A 706 -7.78 -5.46 -4.25
N SER A 707 -9.00 -5.93 -4.50
CA SER A 707 -9.46 -6.40 -5.82
C SER A 707 -9.32 -5.31 -6.90
N HIS A 708 -8.90 -5.74 -8.10
CA HIS A 708 -9.01 -4.95 -9.32
C HIS A 708 -10.31 -5.32 -10.05
N LEU A 709 -11.14 -4.33 -10.33
CA LEU A 709 -12.39 -4.44 -11.08
C LEU A 709 -12.22 -3.85 -12.49
N PRO A 710 -12.98 -4.32 -13.51
CA PRO A 710 -12.90 -3.77 -14.86
C PRO A 710 -13.23 -2.27 -14.91
N SER A 711 -12.70 -1.58 -15.93
CA SER A 711 -12.99 -0.17 -16.22
C SER A 711 -14.50 0.11 -16.25
N GLY A 712 -14.93 1.22 -15.64
CA GLY A 712 -16.33 1.67 -15.62
C GLY A 712 -17.33 0.75 -14.90
N SER A 713 -16.87 -0.16 -14.02
CA SER A 713 -17.77 -1.07 -13.30
C SER A 713 -18.30 -0.50 -11.98
N ASP A 714 -19.57 -0.78 -11.67
CA ASP A 714 -20.19 -0.51 -10.36
C ASP A 714 -19.66 -1.48 -9.30
N ILE A 715 -19.49 -0.99 -8.07
CA ILE A 715 -18.95 -1.78 -6.96
C ILE A 715 -20.09 -2.54 -6.27
N SER A 716 -20.22 -3.83 -6.59
CA SER A 716 -21.20 -4.74 -5.99
C SER A 716 -20.64 -5.45 -4.75
N LEU A 717 -20.85 -4.87 -3.56
CA LEU A 717 -20.42 -5.42 -2.28
C LEU A 717 -21.38 -6.52 -1.77
N ASN A 718 -21.02 -7.78 -1.99
CA ASN A 718 -21.58 -8.89 -1.22
C ASN A 718 -21.01 -8.86 0.21
N PHE A 719 -21.87 -9.03 1.21
CA PHE A 719 -21.53 -9.03 2.63
C PHE A 719 -22.38 -10.06 3.38
N VAL A 720 -21.84 -10.62 4.45
CA VAL A 720 -22.59 -11.46 5.38
C VAL A 720 -22.60 -10.77 6.74
N LYS A 721 -23.81 -10.46 7.23
CA LYS A 721 -24.03 -9.96 8.59
C LYS A 721 -24.77 -11.00 9.42
N ASP A 722 -24.33 -11.20 10.65
CA ASP A 722 -25.04 -11.95 11.68
C ASP A 722 -25.28 -10.99 12.85
N SER A 723 -26.25 -10.10 12.65
CA SER A 723 -26.57 -8.98 13.55
C SER A 723 -27.95 -8.39 13.26
N PRO A 724 -28.73 -7.98 14.28
CA PRO A 724 -30.10 -7.47 14.14
C PRO A 724 -30.20 -6.02 13.62
N TYR A 725 -29.08 -5.31 13.41
CA TYR A 725 -29.08 -3.90 12.99
C TYR A 725 -28.71 -3.71 11.51
N ASP A 726 -28.98 -2.53 10.95
CA ASP A 726 -28.74 -2.17 9.55
C ASP A 726 -27.27 -1.84 9.25
N VAL A 727 -26.88 -1.96 7.97
CA VAL A 727 -25.53 -1.64 7.47
C VAL A 727 -25.39 -0.13 7.23
N THR A 728 -24.20 0.42 7.43
CA THR A 728 -23.82 1.78 7.04
C THR A 728 -22.65 1.77 6.08
N TYR A 729 -22.53 2.74 5.16
CA TYR A 729 -21.37 2.85 4.26
C TYR A 729 -20.99 4.29 3.87
N SER A 730 -19.71 4.55 3.62
CA SER A 730 -19.18 5.76 2.95
C SER A 730 -18.15 5.39 1.88
N VAL A 731 -17.86 6.32 0.96
CA VAL A 731 -16.94 6.14 -0.18
C VAL A 731 -15.98 7.34 -0.27
N ASN A 732 -14.68 7.10 -0.47
CA ASN A 732 -13.61 8.11 -0.66
C ASN A 732 -13.68 9.27 0.35
N GLY A 733 -13.82 8.95 1.64
CA GLY A 733 -13.95 9.95 2.73
C GLY A 733 -15.28 10.71 2.78
N GLY A 734 -16.21 10.42 1.86
CA GLY A 734 -17.50 11.10 1.73
C GLY A 734 -18.52 10.78 2.83
N SER A 735 -19.73 11.34 2.69
CA SER A 735 -20.81 11.21 3.67
C SER A 735 -21.23 9.76 3.94
N VAL A 736 -21.58 9.46 5.19
CA VAL A 736 -22.06 8.14 5.63
C VAL A 736 -23.54 7.96 5.30
N ASN A 737 -23.83 6.86 4.62
CA ASN A 737 -25.16 6.40 4.20
C ASN A 737 -25.61 5.19 5.03
N THR A 738 -26.91 4.87 5.00
CA THR A 738 -27.48 3.68 5.67
C THR A 738 -28.15 2.77 4.64
N TYR A 739 -27.92 1.47 4.75
CA TYR A 739 -28.44 0.42 3.88
C TYR A 739 -29.16 -0.65 4.70
N ALA A 740 -30.49 -0.66 4.60
CA ALA A 740 -31.39 -1.62 5.26
C ALA A 740 -31.83 -2.76 4.30
N GLY A 741 -31.06 -3.01 3.24
CA GLY A 741 -31.31 -4.06 2.26
C GLY A 741 -30.52 -5.35 2.54
N GLU A 742 -30.90 -6.41 1.85
CA GLU A 742 -30.10 -7.63 1.78
C GLU A 742 -28.86 -7.44 0.88
N SER A 743 -27.90 -8.35 0.99
CA SER A 743 -26.71 -8.36 0.15
C SER A 743 -27.02 -8.69 -1.33
N PRO A 744 -26.33 -8.08 -2.32
CA PRO A 744 -25.27 -7.07 -2.22
C PRO A 744 -25.76 -5.63 -2.01
N LEU A 745 -24.89 -4.82 -1.42
CA LEU A 745 -24.93 -3.36 -1.53
C LEU A 745 -24.21 -2.96 -2.83
N VAL A 746 -24.92 -2.31 -3.77
CA VAL A 746 -24.31 -1.77 -4.99
C VAL A 746 -23.99 -0.29 -4.79
N ILE A 747 -22.74 0.07 -5.05
CA ILE A 747 -22.20 1.44 -4.97
C ILE A 747 -21.83 1.88 -6.39
N PRO A 748 -22.52 2.88 -6.96
CA PRO A 748 -22.15 3.44 -8.26
C PRO A 748 -20.76 4.08 -8.25
N THR A 749 -19.99 3.88 -9.31
CA THR A 749 -18.65 4.49 -9.46
C THR A 749 -18.69 5.80 -10.25
N SER A 750 -17.65 6.61 -10.08
CA SER A 750 -17.47 7.92 -10.74
C SER A 750 -16.48 7.89 -11.92
N GLY A 751 -16.00 6.71 -12.30
CA GLY A 751 -14.93 6.49 -13.29
C GLY A 751 -13.84 5.54 -12.77
N ASP A 752 -12.77 5.40 -13.53
CA ASP A 752 -11.61 4.57 -13.13
C ASP A 752 -10.76 5.26 -12.06
N GLY A 753 -10.08 4.45 -11.24
CA GLY A 753 -9.25 4.92 -10.14
C GLY A 753 -9.27 3.99 -8.92
N ILE A 754 -8.82 4.53 -7.79
CA ILE A 754 -8.82 3.87 -6.48
C ILE A 754 -10.08 4.28 -5.70
N TYR A 755 -10.72 3.31 -5.04
CA TYR A 755 -11.92 3.52 -4.23
C TYR A 755 -11.73 2.99 -2.81
N ASP A 756 -11.95 3.85 -1.82
CA ASP A 756 -12.02 3.50 -0.41
C ASP A 756 -13.47 3.42 0.04
N ILE A 757 -13.80 2.37 0.80
CA ILE A 757 -15.15 2.15 1.28
C ILE A 757 -15.09 1.71 2.74
N GLN A 758 -15.80 2.42 3.62
CA GLN A 758 -15.97 2.03 5.02
C GLN A 758 -17.40 1.55 5.25
N LEU A 759 -17.56 0.26 5.54
CA LEU A 759 -18.81 -0.35 5.98
C LEU A 759 -18.87 -0.44 7.51
N GLY A 760 -20.07 -0.60 8.05
CA GLY A 760 -20.28 -0.90 9.48
C GLY A 760 -21.69 -1.38 9.80
N ILE A 761 -21.93 -1.73 11.06
CA ILE A 761 -23.25 -2.08 11.59
C ILE A 761 -23.73 -1.01 12.58
N SER A 762 -24.88 -0.42 12.30
CA SER A 762 -25.52 0.60 13.13
C SER A 762 -25.72 0.13 14.58
N ASN A 763 -25.58 1.07 15.53
CA ASN A 763 -25.62 0.83 16.99
C ASN A 763 -24.55 -0.15 17.54
N THR A 764 -23.49 -0.44 16.78
CA THR A 764 -22.34 -1.25 17.25
C THR A 764 -21.01 -0.53 16.97
N THR A 765 -19.91 -1.07 17.49
CA THR A 765 -18.53 -0.66 17.13
C THR A 765 -18.02 -1.33 15.85
N ILE A 766 -18.80 -2.23 15.22
CA ILE A 766 -18.35 -3.03 14.09
C ILE A 766 -18.22 -2.14 12.84
N LYS A 767 -16.99 -1.93 12.40
CA LYS A 767 -16.62 -1.31 11.12
C LYS A 767 -15.72 -2.26 10.31
N LYS A 768 -15.72 -2.10 8.98
CA LYS A 768 -14.80 -2.76 8.04
C LYS A 768 -14.44 -1.75 6.94
N ALA A 769 -13.15 -1.48 6.73
CA ALA A 769 -12.68 -0.69 5.59
C ALA A 769 -12.19 -1.63 4.47
N MET A 770 -12.33 -1.19 3.21
CA MET A 770 -11.72 -1.84 2.05
C MET A 770 -11.29 -0.77 1.03
N ARG A 771 -10.09 -0.93 0.47
CA ARG A 771 -9.65 -0.23 -0.75
C ARG A 771 -9.83 -1.20 -1.92
N LEU A 772 -10.14 -0.71 -3.10
CA LEU A 772 -10.13 -1.47 -4.35
C LEU A 772 -9.76 -0.57 -5.52
N GLN A 773 -9.52 -1.16 -6.69
CA GLN A 773 -9.23 -0.44 -7.93
C GLN A 773 -10.28 -0.74 -9.00
N VAL A 774 -10.63 0.26 -9.80
CA VAL A 774 -11.50 0.15 -10.98
C VAL A 774 -10.69 0.64 -12.19
N GLY A 775 -10.45 -0.24 -13.16
CA GLY A 775 -9.61 0.08 -14.32
C GLY A 775 -8.15 0.42 -13.97
N SER A 776 -7.43 1.13 -14.86
CA SER A 776 -6.00 1.44 -14.69
C SER A 776 -5.74 2.75 -13.94
N VAL A 777 -4.66 2.81 -13.16
CA VAL A 777 -4.15 4.03 -12.52
C VAL A 777 -2.93 4.53 -13.30
N THR A 778 -2.86 5.84 -13.59
CA THR A 778 -1.79 6.48 -14.40
C THR A 778 -0.75 7.23 -13.58
N GLU A 779 -1.02 7.50 -12.31
CA GLU A 779 -0.23 8.41 -11.46
C GLU A 779 0.72 7.67 -10.50
N PRO A 780 1.76 8.35 -9.97
CA PRO A 780 2.61 7.82 -8.91
C PRO A 780 1.79 7.39 -7.68
N GLN A 781 2.15 6.25 -7.09
CA GLN A 781 1.50 5.73 -5.89
C GLN A 781 2.27 6.16 -4.65
N TYR A 782 1.55 6.82 -3.72
CA TYR A 782 2.04 7.16 -2.39
C TYR A 782 1.61 6.08 -1.39
N VAL A 783 2.34 5.97 -0.27
CA VAL A 783 1.85 5.21 0.88
C VAL A 783 0.77 6.04 1.58
N ASP A 784 -0.35 5.40 1.86
CA ASP A 784 -1.61 6.02 2.29
C ASP A 784 -2.25 5.15 3.41
N THR A 785 -3.45 5.51 3.90
CA THR A 785 -4.14 4.78 4.97
C THR A 785 -5.53 4.30 4.58
N LEU A 786 -5.89 3.11 5.07
CA LEU A 786 -7.22 2.50 4.92
C LEU A 786 -7.70 2.04 6.31
N GLY A 787 -8.35 2.95 7.03
CA GLY A 787 -8.77 2.69 8.40
C GLY A 787 -7.57 2.38 9.29
N THR A 788 -7.45 1.14 9.77
CA THR A 788 -6.31 0.70 10.60
C THR A 788 -5.10 0.19 9.81
N GLN A 789 -5.12 0.25 8.48
CA GLN A 789 -4.03 -0.26 7.63
C GLN A 789 -3.27 0.87 6.93
N PHE A 790 -1.96 0.67 6.70
CA PHE A 790 -1.26 1.37 5.63
C PHE A 790 -1.48 0.64 4.31
N VAL A 791 -1.50 1.37 3.21
CA VAL A 791 -1.72 0.84 1.86
C VAL A 791 -0.82 1.53 0.85
N LEU A 792 -0.42 0.83 -0.22
CA LEU A 792 0.31 1.40 -1.35
C LEU A 792 -0.42 1.00 -2.63
N GLY A 793 -0.91 1.99 -3.37
CA GLY A 793 -1.79 1.73 -4.51
C GLY A 793 -3.03 0.93 -4.08
N ASN A 794 -3.21 -0.25 -4.69
CA ASN A 794 -4.29 -1.18 -4.36
C ASN A 794 -3.84 -2.36 -3.48
N ALA A 795 -2.77 -2.26 -2.68
CA ALA A 795 -2.28 -3.33 -1.80
C ALA A 795 -2.05 -2.85 -0.35
N PRO A 796 -1.95 -3.75 0.66
CA PRO A 796 -1.43 -3.41 1.98
C PRO A 796 0.01 -2.88 1.90
N PHE A 797 0.40 -2.02 2.84
CA PHE A 797 1.80 -1.59 3.00
C PHE A 797 2.30 -1.83 4.42
N TYR A 798 2.57 -3.09 4.72
CA TYR A 798 3.34 -3.49 5.88
C TYR A 798 4.81 -3.12 5.69
N PHE A 799 5.45 -2.62 6.76
CA PHE A 799 6.87 -2.28 6.71
C PHE A 799 7.70 -2.76 7.90
N ASN A 800 8.92 -3.18 7.58
CA ASN A 800 9.99 -3.31 8.54
C ASN A 800 11.17 -2.42 8.15
N GLY A 801 11.85 -1.88 9.15
CA GLY A 801 12.87 -0.88 8.92
C GLY A 801 13.82 -0.63 10.07
N SER A 802 14.61 0.43 9.90
CA SER A 802 15.52 0.92 10.93
C SER A 802 15.56 2.43 10.92
N ASN A 803 15.83 2.96 12.11
CA ASN A 803 16.28 4.32 12.31
C ASN A 803 17.77 4.45 11.98
N GLN A 804 18.17 5.59 11.43
CA GLN A 804 19.56 6.03 11.48
C GLN A 804 19.68 7.57 11.42
N TYR A 805 19.85 8.19 12.58
CA TYR A 805 19.98 9.64 12.72
C TYR A 805 21.27 10.20 12.10
N TYR A 806 22.35 9.41 11.95
CA TYR A 806 23.62 9.95 11.44
C TYR A 806 23.58 10.32 9.96
N LEU A 807 22.56 9.84 9.20
CA LEU A 807 22.38 10.25 7.80
C LEU A 807 22.31 11.78 7.71
N MET A 808 21.67 12.43 8.68
CA MET A 808 21.61 13.90 8.84
C MET A 808 22.94 14.67 8.68
N TYR A 809 24.11 14.02 8.84
CA TYR A 809 25.40 14.69 8.67
C TYR A 809 26.58 13.85 8.13
N LYS A 810 26.45 12.53 7.93
CA LYS A 810 27.58 11.68 7.54
C LYS A 810 27.83 11.65 6.02
N PRO A 811 29.07 11.34 5.57
CA PRO A 811 29.41 11.27 4.15
C PRO A 811 28.53 10.28 3.38
N GLU A 812 28.35 10.52 2.09
CA GLU A 812 27.53 9.70 1.19
C GLU A 812 27.89 8.21 1.27
N ALA A 813 29.18 7.86 1.41
CA ALA A 813 29.62 6.47 1.54
C ALA A 813 29.07 5.75 2.80
N MET A 814 28.85 6.46 3.92
CA MET A 814 28.23 5.89 5.13
C MET A 814 26.72 5.72 4.99
N ALA A 815 26.08 6.61 4.21
CA ALA A 815 24.67 6.49 3.88
C ALA A 815 24.45 5.36 2.87
N GLU A 816 25.25 5.31 1.81
CA GLU A 816 25.25 4.25 0.80
C GLU A 816 25.49 2.87 1.44
N ASP A 817 26.43 2.75 2.39
CA ASP A 817 26.60 1.54 3.21
C ASP A 817 25.34 1.20 4.01
N PHE A 818 24.75 2.19 4.70
CA PHE A 818 23.53 1.99 5.47
C PHE A 818 22.32 1.56 4.61
N PHE A 819 22.04 2.25 3.50
CA PHE A 819 20.95 1.92 2.58
C PHE A 819 21.14 0.52 1.98
N LYS A 820 22.36 0.17 1.55
CA LYS A 820 22.69 -1.21 1.12
C LYS A 820 22.49 -2.25 2.22
N ARG A 821 22.79 -1.90 3.47
CA ARG A 821 22.65 -2.78 4.64
C ARG A 821 21.20 -2.96 5.05
N ALA A 822 20.39 -1.91 4.98
CA ALA A 822 18.94 -1.98 5.15
C ALA A 822 18.29 -2.82 4.02
N ALA A 823 18.69 -2.59 2.77
CA ALA A 823 18.22 -3.36 1.61
C ALA A 823 18.66 -4.84 1.67
N TYR A 824 19.86 -5.14 2.15
CA TYR A 824 20.32 -6.51 2.43
C TYR A 824 19.48 -7.19 3.52
N LEU A 825 19.11 -6.46 4.58
CA LEU A 825 18.14 -6.90 5.59
C LEU A 825 16.68 -6.82 5.10
N ASN A 826 16.49 -6.61 3.80
CA ASN A 826 15.22 -6.50 3.08
C ASN A 826 14.21 -5.46 3.65
N MET A 827 14.69 -4.51 4.45
CA MET A 827 13.88 -3.41 5.00
C MET A 827 13.29 -2.56 3.87
N ASN A 828 12.05 -2.13 4.01
CA ASN A 828 11.35 -1.25 3.05
C ASN A 828 11.10 0.16 3.59
N VAL A 829 11.37 0.45 4.86
CA VAL A 829 11.32 1.81 5.43
C VAL A 829 12.61 2.17 6.15
N VAL A 830 13.04 3.43 6.00
CA VAL A 830 14.15 4.05 6.74
C VAL A 830 13.64 5.31 7.44
N ARG A 831 13.95 5.47 8.73
CA ARG A 831 13.61 6.67 9.51
C ARG A 831 14.85 7.47 9.87
N THR A 832 14.81 8.79 9.66
CA THR A 832 15.95 9.67 9.92
C THR A 832 15.54 11.13 10.18
N TRP A 833 16.48 11.90 10.73
CA TRP A 833 16.30 13.29 11.14
C TRP A 833 16.54 14.23 9.97
N LEU A 834 15.77 15.31 9.89
CA LEU A 834 15.87 16.37 8.89
C LEU A 834 15.92 17.75 9.59
N PHE A 835 16.92 17.96 10.45
CA PHE A 835 17.13 19.21 11.20
C PHE A 835 18.61 19.38 11.61
N CYS A 836 18.98 20.56 12.12
CA CYS A 836 20.22 20.85 12.83
C CYS A 836 20.11 22.24 13.50
N ASN A 837 19.50 22.28 14.67
CA ASN A 837 19.17 23.52 15.39
C ASN A 837 20.34 24.03 16.29
N ASP A 838 21.62 23.75 15.96
CA ASP A 838 22.82 24.26 16.66
C ASP A 838 23.48 25.44 15.91
N THR A 839 24.26 26.20 16.67
CA THR A 839 25.29 27.17 16.27
C THR A 839 26.55 26.53 15.65
N LYS A 840 26.62 25.20 15.56
CA LYS A 840 27.78 24.42 15.08
C LYS A 840 27.39 23.50 13.95
N THR A 841 28.35 23.21 13.08
CA THR A 841 28.22 22.15 12.08
C THR A 841 28.64 20.79 12.63
N HIS A 842 27.99 19.75 12.13
CA HIS A 842 28.37 18.35 12.33
C HIS A 842 28.98 17.84 11.03
N ASP A 843 30.23 17.38 11.06
CA ASP A 843 31.03 16.93 9.92
C ASP A 843 31.03 17.87 8.67
N GLY A 844 30.73 19.17 8.90
CA GLY A 844 30.69 20.23 7.88
C GLY A 844 29.29 20.74 7.51
N VAL A 845 28.21 20.07 7.93
CA VAL A 845 26.82 20.39 7.55
C VAL A 845 25.95 20.78 8.75
N CYS A 846 24.85 21.49 8.48
CA CYS A 846 23.80 21.86 9.43
C CYS A 846 22.64 22.55 8.68
N ILE A 847 21.55 21.83 8.36
CA ILE A 847 20.57 22.26 7.34
C ILE A 847 19.80 23.55 7.69
N ASN A 848 19.58 23.83 8.96
CA ASN A 848 18.91 25.04 9.46
C ASN A 848 19.70 25.71 10.59
N MET A 849 21.03 25.73 10.44
CA MET A 849 22.01 26.30 11.39
C MET A 849 21.59 27.63 12.02
N LYS A 850 21.98 27.82 13.28
CA LYS A 850 21.80 29.08 14.02
C LYS A 850 22.96 30.06 13.78
N SER A 851 22.65 31.31 13.42
CA SER A 851 23.62 32.40 13.26
C SER A 851 23.26 33.58 14.17
N GLY A 852 24.06 33.77 15.22
CA GLY A 852 23.69 34.66 16.33
C GLY A 852 22.50 34.10 17.12
N ASP A 853 21.47 34.90 17.31
CA ASP A 853 20.25 34.52 18.05
C ASP A 853 19.13 33.91 17.19
N ASP A 854 19.28 33.93 15.85
CA ASP A 854 18.27 33.49 14.87
C ASP A 854 18.75 32.36 13.95
N PHE A 855 17.81 31.72 13.25
CA PHE A 855 18.08 30.58 12.36
C PHE A 855 18.16 31.00 10.89
N ILE A 856 19.02 30.33 10.15
CA ILE A 856 19.30 30.59 8.74
C ILE A 856 18.28 29.85 7.86
N LEU A 857 16.99 30.17 8.04
CA LEU A 857 15.89 29.40 7.44
C LEU A 857 15.77 29.63 5.93
N THR A 858 15.80 30.89 5.50
CA THR A 858 15.53 31.28 4.11
C THR A 858 16.82 31.58 3.33
N LYS A 859 16.89 31.17 2.06
CA LYS A 859 18.08 31.41 1.20
C LYS A 859 18.56 32.88 1.14
N ALA A 860 17.67 33.85 1.27
CA ALA A 860 17.99 35.29 1.23
C ALA A 860 18.89 35.79 2.37
N ASN A 861 18.97 35.07 3.50
CA ASN A 861 19.65 35.53 4.72
C ASN A 861 21.06 34.92 4.90
N ARG A 862 21.56 34.14 3.93
CA ARG A 862 22.81 33.37 4.01
C ARG A 862 24.02 34.18 3.55
N THR A 863 25.10 34.19 4.33
CA THR A 863 26.44 34.46 3.76
C THR A 863 26.88 33.29 2.86
N ALA A 864 27.85 33.50 1.98
CA ALA A 864 28.34 32.43 1.08
C ALA A 864 28.91 31.20 1.82
N ALA A 865 29.36 31.34 3.07
CA ALA A 865 29.84 30.22 3.88
C ALA A 865 28.68 29.42 4.50
N GLU A 866 27.68 30.10 5.07
CA GLU A 866 26.45 29.48 5.59
C GLU A 866 25.64 28.84 4.46
N GLN A 867 25.62 29.47 3.28
CA GLN A 867 25.02 28.92 2.07
C GLN A 867 25.67 27.58 1.68
N ALA A 868 27.01 27.49 1.70
CA ALA A 868 27.71 26.25 1.37
C ALA A 868 27.45 25.13 2.41
N ILE A 869 27.31 25.48 3.69
CA ILE A 869 26.95 24.52 4.76
C ILE A 869 25.54 23.96 4.54
N VAL A 870 24.57 24.82 4.20
CA VAL A 870 23.18 24.41 3.99
C VAL A 870 23.00 23.70 2.63
N ASP A 871 23.58 24.20 1.54
CA ASP A 871 23.56 23.51 0.23
C ASP A 871 24.19 22.11 0.36
N ARG A 872 25.33 21.97 1.08
CA ARG A 872 25.93 20.66 1.36
C ARG A 872 25.07 19.77 2.27
N SER A 873 24.18 20.35 3.08
CA SER A 873 23.18 19.58 3.83
C SER A 873 22.09 19.04 2.90
N TYR A 874 21.60 19.86 1.96
CA TYR A 874 20.64 19.42 0.94
C TYR A 874 21.23 18.39 -0.02
N GLU A 875 22.48 18.53 -0.48
CA GLU A 875 23.17 17.53 -1.31
C GLU A 875 23.13 16.12 -0.69
N LEU A 876 23.27 16.03 0.64
CA LEU A 876 23.20 14.77 1.38
C LEU A 876 21.77 14.20 1.39
N PHE A 877 20.75 14.99 1.75
CA PHE A 877 19.36 14.50 1.74
C PHE A 877 18.83 14.21 0.33
N ASP A 878 19.22 14.98 -0.68
CA ASP A 878 18.91 14.72 -2.08
C ASP A 878 19.44 13.34 -2.49
N ASN A 879 20.66 13.01 -2.06
CA ASN A 879 21.26 11.69 -2.24
C ASN A 879 20.51 10.59 -1.47
N TYR A 880 20.05 10.82 -0.24
CA TYR A 880 19.33 9.79 0.53
C TYR A 880 17.93 9.49 -0.02
N ILE A 881 17.22 10.50 -0.55
CA ILE A 881 15.96 10.30 -1.25
C ILE A 881 16.22 9.57 -2.58
N ALA A 882 17.29 9.90 -3.30
CA ALA A 882 17.68 9.14 -4.50
C ALA A 882 18.08 7.69 -4.19
N LEU A 883 18.77 7.42 -3.07
CA LEU A 883 19.04 6.07 -2.59
C LEU A 883 17.75 5.34 -2.19
N ALA A 884 16.76 6.02 -1.59
CA ALA A 884 15.46 5.42 -1.31
C ALA A 884 14.75 4.96 -2.59
N HIS A 885 14.83 5.72 -3.69
CA HIS A 885 14.40 5.23 -5.02
C HIS A 885 15.26 4.07 -5.54
N GLU A 886 16.59 4.14 -5.41
CA GLU A 886 17.52 3.11 -5.91
C GLU A 886 17.31 1.72 -5.27
N TYR A 887 16.99 1.69 -3.97
CA TYR A 887 16.80 0.46 -3.19
C TYR A 887 15.33 0.07 -2.96
N ASP A 888 14.37 0.78 -3.59
CA ASP A 888 12.92 0.73 -3.33
C ASP A 888 12.57 0.68 -1.84
N GLN A 889 13.00 1.73 -1.15
CA GLN A 889 12.68 2.01 0.24
C GLN A 889 11.82 3.27 0.32
N LYS A 890 11.15 3.47 1.46
CA LYS A 890 10.36 4.65 1.77
C LYS A 890 10.89 5.34 3.02
N LEU A 891 10.75 6.66 3.09
CA LEU A 891 11.34 7.48 4.15
C LEU A 891 10.30 7.98 5.15
N VAL A 892 10.64 7.88 6.44
CA VAL A 892 9.99 8.61 7.54
C VAL A 892 10.95 9.70 8.00
N LEU A 893 10.57 10.96 7.85
CA LEU A 893 11.46 12.11 8.05
C LEU A 893 10.97 12.97 9.21
N SER A 894 11.76 13.01 10.29
CA SER A 894 11.43 13.79 11.49
C SER A 894 12.03 15.20 11.41
N LEU A 895 11.16 16.20 11.57
CA LEU A 895 11.46 17.61 11.23
C LEU A 895 12.08 18.42 12.40
N ALA A 896 12.08 17.88 13.62
CA ALA A 896 12.70 18.48 14.81
C ALA A 896 12.97 17.40 15.88
N ASP A 897 13.56 17.78 17.02
CA ASP A 897 13.78 16.91 18.19
C ASP A 897 13.18 17.55 19.46
N HIS A 898 12.77 16.72 20.42
CA HIS A 898 12.60 17.14 21.80
C HIS A 898 13.95 17.27 22.52
N TRP A 899 14.89 16.36 22.20
CA TRP A 899 16.18 16.28 22.87
C TRP A 899 17.21 17.24 22.28
N ASN A 900 18.01 17.85 23.16
CA ASN A 900 19.01 18.83 22.74
C ASN A 900 20.36 18.17 22.38
N TYR A 901 20.34 17.24 21.42
CA TYR A 901 21.55 16.62 20.87
C TYR A 901 22.12 17.40 19.68
N PHE A 902 21.23 17.90 18.82
CA PHE A 902 21.55 18.71 17.63
C PHE A 902 20.73 20.02 17.64
N GLY A 903 20.47 20.56 18.84
CA GLY A 903 19.37 21.50 19.08
C GLY A 903 18.01 20.82 19.10
N ASN A 904 16.97 21.51 19.57
CA ASN A 904 15.61 20.94 19.74
C ASN A 904 14.50 21.96 19.39
N LEU A 905 13.23 21.64 19.66
CA LEU A 905 12.08 22.54 19.46
C LEU A 905 12.18 23.86 20.26
N ASP A 906 12.68 23.82 21.50
CA ASP A 906 12.90 25.03 22.32
C ASP A 906 13.90 26.00 21.68
N SER A 907 14.81 25.53 20.84
CA SER A 907 15.77 26.38 20.12
C SER A 907 15.08 27.46 19.27
N TYR A 908 13.91 27.18 18.68
CA TYR A 908 13.12 28.16 17.91
C TYR A 908 12.54 29.29 18.77
N GLY A 909 12.30 29.01 20.06
CA GLY A 909 11.76 29.94 21.05
C GLY A 909 10.83 29.25 22.04
N SER A 910 11.12 29.40 23.34
CA SER A 910 10.32 28.81 24.42
C SER A 910 9.12 29.71 24.83
N PRO A 911 7.99 29.16 25.31
CA PRO A 911 7.59 27.75 25.25
C PRO A 911 7.13 27.39 23.84
N HIS A 912 7.80 26.44 23.19
CA HIS A 912 7.69 26.18 21.75
C HIS A 912 6.27 25.81 21.28
N TYR A 913 5.54 24.97 22.03
CA TYR A 913 4.16 24.59 21.69
C TYR A 913 3.13 25.74 21.80
N GLY A 914 3.44 26.81 22.54
CA GLY A 914 2.50 27.91 22.81
C GLY A 914 2.93 29.27 22.26
N ASN A 915 4.11 29.36 21.63
CA ASN A 915 4.71 30.61 21.18
C ASN A 915 4.58 30.73 19.66
N ALA A 916 3.60 31.50 19.19
CA ALA A 916 3.33 31.69 17.76
C ALA A 916 4.55 32.15 16.94
N ALA A 917 5.50 32.89 17.52
CA ALA A 917 6.74 33.27 16.82
C ALA A 917 7.73 32.10 16.67
N SER A 918 7.71 31.14 17.61
CA SER A 918 8.46 29.89 17.52
C SER A 918 7.85 28.97 16.46
N ILE A 919 6.52 28.79 16.50
CA ILE A 919 5.77 28.00 15.51
C ILE A 919 5.92 28.60 14.10
N ALA A 920 5.89 29.92 13.94
CA ALA A 920 6.14 30.58 12.66
C ALA A 920 7.55 30.32 12.11
N LYS A 921 8.59 30.30 12.96
CA LYS A 921 9.95 29.91 12.56
C LYS A 921 10.01 28.44 12.14
N PHE A 922 9.36 27.55 12.88
CA PHE A 922 9.35 26.13 12.52
C PHE A 922 8.61 25.88 11.19
N LYS A 923 7.44 26.50 10.98
CA LYS A 923 6.73 26.45 9.69
C LYS A 923 7.52 27.06 8.53
N ALA A 924 8.30 28.11 8.77
CA ALA A 924 9.20 28.68 7.76
C ALA A 924 10.33 27.71 7.37
N PHE A 925 10.87 26.94 8.33
CA PHE A 925 11.82 25.85 8.04
C PHE A 925 11.16 24.75 7.18
N ILE A 926 10.00 24.27 7.60
CA ILE A 926 9.22 23.23 6.89
C ILE A 926 8.90 23.68 5.45
N THR A 927 8.57 24.96 5.24
CA THR A 927 8.28 25.50 3.90
C THR A 927 9.49 25.41 2.97
N GLU A 928 10.68 25.84 3.42
CA GLU A 928 11.90 25.78 2.58
C GLU A 928 12.34 24.33 2.32
N ILE A 929 12.11 23.41 3.26
CA ILE A 929 12.35 21.96 3.10
C ILE A 929 11.41 21.36 2.05
N LEU A 930 10.09 21.53 2.21
CA LEU A 930 9.10 20.89 1.35
C LEU A 930 9.12 21.45 -0.09
N GLN A 931 9.48 22.72 -0.25
CA GLN A 931 9.63 23.37 -1.57
C GLN A 931 10.99 23.13 -2.23
N HIS A 932 11.97 22.51 -1.55
CA HIS A 932 13.24 22.15 -2.17
C HIS A 932 13.00 21.08 -3.24
N ARG A 933 13.64 21.25 -4.41
CA ARG A 933 13.50 20.35 -5.56
C ARG A 933 14.75 19.51 -5.71
N ASN A 934 14.61 18.22 -5.47
CA ASN A 934 15.70 17.27 -5.59
C ASN A 934 16.19 17.24 -7.05
N PRO A 935 17.46 17.55 -7.33
CA PRO A 935 18.00 17.57 -8.69
C PRO A 935 18.26 16.17 -9.26
N LEU A 936 18.22 15.12 -8.41
CA LEU A 936 18.44 13.73 -8.77
C LEU A 936 17.13 13.01 -9.14
N THR A 937 16.05 13.21 -8.37
CA THR A 937 14.74 12.58 -8.62
C THR A 937 13.83 13.44 -9.51
N GLY A 938 13.93 14.76 -9.40
CA GLY A 938 13.10 15.72 -10.15
C GLY A 938 11.77 16.09 -9.48
N TYR A 939 11.47 15.57 -8.29
CA TYR A 939 10.32 16.02 -7.48
C TYR A 939 10.74 17.15 -6.53
N THR A 940 9.78 17.94 -6.04
CA THR A 940 9.97 18.60 -4.73
C THR A 940 9.81 17.59 -3.60
N TYR A 941 10.37 17.86 -2.42
CA TYR A 941 10.15 16.97 -1.27
C TYR A 941 8.66 16.88 -0.90
N ALA A 942 7.83 17.88 -1.25
CA ALA A 942 6.38 17.83 -1.14
C ALA A 942 5.69 16.83 -2.08
N GLU A 943 6.34 16.44 -3.18
CA GLU A 943 5.78 15.61 -4.27
C GLU A 943 6.43 14.22 -4.38
N ASP A 944 7.59 13.99 -3.75
CA ASP A 944 8.42 12.80 -3.99
C ASP A 944 7.92 11.51 -3.28
N PRO A 945 7.38 10.50 -4.00
CA PRO A 945 6.77 9.31 -3.41
C PRO A 945 7.76 8.32 -2.76
N ALA A 946 9.08 8.59 -2.78
CA ALA A 946 10.00 7.90 -1.88
C ALA A 946 9.86 8.37 -0.42
N ILE A 947 9.24 9.52 -0.17
CA ILE A 947 8.90 9.98 1.17
C ILE A 947 7.51 9.43 1.52
N MET A 948 7.44 8.60 2.56
CA MET A 948 6.18 8.02 3.03
C MET A 948 5.52 8.95 4.06
N MET A 949 6.29 9.48 5.01
CA MET A 949 5.73 10.15 6.18
C MET A 949 6.61 11.26 6.74
N TRP A 950 5.96 12.35 7.15
CA TRP A 950 6.55 13.44 7.91
C TRP A 950 6.21 13.28 9.39
N GLU A 951 7.22 13.31 10.26
CA GLU A 951 7.03 13.40 11.70
C GLU A 951 7.21 14.85 12.17
N LEU A 952 6.25 15.35 12.96
CA LEU A 952 6.28 16.73 13.47
C LEU A 952 7.54 17.01 14.30
N ALA A 953 7.96 16.05 15.13
CA ALA A 953 9.24 16.04 15.81
C ALA A 953 9.54 14.63 16.35
N ASN A 954 10.79 14.39 16.73
CA ASN A 954 11.18 13.21 17.48
C ASN A 954 10.84 13.38 18.98
N GLU A 955 10.11 12.42 19.55
CA GLU A 955 9.73 12.31 20.97
C GLU A 955 9.17 13.61 21.62
N PRO A 956 8.26 14.38 20.98
CA PRO A 956 7.77 15.66 21.52
C PRO A 956 6.93 15.50 22.80
N ARG A 957 7.55 15.68 23.97
CA ARG A 957 6.88 15.64 25.29
C ARG A 957 6.27 16.98 25.70
N CYS A 958 5.09 16.94 26.31
CA CYS A 958 4.34 18.09 26.84
C CYS A 958 4.71 18.44 28.31
N SER A 959 5.98 18.26 28.69
CA SER A 959 6.41 18.10 30.10
C SER A 959 6.49 19.39 30.95
N SER A 960 6.44 20.59 30.36
CA SER A 960 6.26 21.84 31.12
C SER A 960 5.68 22.97 30.27
N GLY A 961 4.89 23.86 30.89
CA GLY A 961 4.25 24.99 30.19
C GLY A 961 3.19 24.61 29.15
N CYS A 962 2.87 23.32 29.04
CA CYS A 962 2.03 22.69 28.04
C CYS A 962 0.89 21.90 28.71
N ASN A 963 -0.16 21.58 27.95
CA ASN A 963 -1.18 20.59 28.28
C ASN A 963 -1.74 20.00 26.96
N GLU A 964 -2.61 18.99 27.05
CA GLU A 964 -3.26 18.33 25.89
C GLU A 964 -3.81 19.34 24.86
N ALA A 965 -4.54 20.37 25.30
CA ALA A 965 -5.13 21.36 24.40
C ALA A 965 -4.08 22.25 23.71
N ILE A 966 -3.00 22.63 24.40
CA ILE A 966 -1.88 23.38 23.81
C ILE A 966 -1.11 22.49 22.82
N PHE A 967 -0.85 21.23 23.18
CA PHE A 967 -0.14 20.28 22.34
C PHE A 967 -0.94 19.92 21.08
N LYS A 968 -2.25 19.63 21.23
CA LYS A 968 -3.15 19.37 20.10
C LYS A 968 -3.31 20.59 19.19
N ALA A 969 -3.31 21.81 19.74
CA ALA A 969 -3.32 23.04 18.94
C ALA A 969 -2.02 23.21 18.13
N TRP A 970 -0.85 22.98 18.74
CA TRP A 970 0.44 22.98 18.05
C TRP A 970 0.52 21.91 16.96
N ALA A 971 0.18 20.66 17.30
CA ALA A 971 0.21 19.53 16.37
C ALA A 971 -0.73 19.78 15.18
N LYS A 972 -1.91 20.37 15.42
CA LYS A 972 -2.83 20.81 14.37
C LYS A 972 -2.22 21.91 13.50
N GLU A 973 -1.70 22.99 14.08
CA GLU A 973 -1.16 24.13 13.31
C GLU A 973 0.04 23.75 12.43
N VAL A 974 0.88 22.80 12.87
CA VAL A 974 2.01 22.30 12.08
C VAL A 974 1.58 21.25 11.04
N SER A 975 0.70 20.31 11.39
CA SER A 975 0.21 19.29 10.44
C SER A 975 -0.67 19.87 9.34
N GLU A 976 -1.51 20.88 9.62
CA GLU A 976 -2.24 21.62 8.59
C GLU A 976 -1.29 22.35 7.63
N HIS A 977 -0.17 22.89 8.13
CA HIS A 977 0.84 23.54 7.30
C HIS A 977 1.60 22.54 6.40
N ILE A 978 1.89 21.33 6.90
CA ILE A 978 2.47 20.25 6.09
C ILE A 978 1.46 19.76 5.05
N ARG A 979 0.21 19.45 5.44
CA ARG A 979 -0.86 18.98 4.53
C ARG A 979 -1.17 19.97 3.41
N ALA A 980 -1.07 21.28 3.68
CA ALA A 980 -1.26 22.33 2.69
C ALA A 980 -0.12 22.47 1.67
N LEU A 981 1.06 21.90 1.96
CA LEU A 981 2.24 21.91 1.08
C LEU A 981 2.46 20.56 0.38
N ALA A 982 2.30 19.46 1.12
CA ALA A 982 2.56 18.08 0.71
C ALA A 982 1.29 17.22 0.91
N PRO A 983 0.23 17.42 0.11
CA PRO A 983 -1.08 16.82 0.37
C PRO A 983 -1.09 15.29 0.33
N ASN A 984 -0.19 14.67 -0.45
CA ASN A 984 -0.16 13.24 -0.74
C ASN A 984 0.68 12.40 0.25
N HIS A 985 1.41 13.04 1.19
CA HIS A 985 2.29 12.35 2.13
C HIS A 985 1.62 12.13 3.49
N LEU A 986 2.01 11.06 4.20
CA LEU A 986 1.50 10.82 5.55
C LEU A 986 2.10 11.80 6.56
N ILE A 987 1.37 12.06 7.64
CA ILE A 987 1.81 12.91 8.75
C ILE A 987 1.58 12.16 10.08
N SER A 988 2.63 12.13 10.90
CA SER A 988 2.64 11.56 12.25
C SER A 988 3.17 12.60 13.25
N ILE A 989 2.85 12.44 14.52
CA ILE A 989 3.41 13.30 15.58
C ILE A 989 4.88 12.95 15.87
N GLY A 990 5.29 11.67 15.73
CA GLY A 990 6.59 11.16 16.18
C GLY A 990 6.71 11.01 17.71
N ALA A 991 5.57 10.87 18.40
CA ALA A 991 5.46 10.69 19.84
C ALA A 991 5.80 9.27 20.31
N GLU A 992 6.27 9.18 21.55
CA GLU A 992 6.68 7.93 22.23
C GLU A 992 5.51 7.00 22.54
N SER A 993 4.32 7.53 22.84
CA SER A 993 3.14 6.77 23.25
C SER A 993 3.45 5.71 24.31
N SER A 994 4.14 6.12 25.38
CA SER A 994 4.63 5.23 26.45
C SER A 994 3.54 4.80 27.44
N PHE A 995 2.35 5.42 27.38
CA PHE A 995 1.19 5.22 28.25
C PHE A 995 1.43 5.65 29.72
N ASP A 996 2.02 6.84 29.90
CA ASP A 996 2.42 7.46 31.19
C ASP A 996 3.45 6.63 32.01
N ASN A 997 4.08 5.62 31.41
CA ASN A 997 5.15 4.88 32.07
C ASN A 997 6.33 5.80 32.38
N ASN A 998 6.78 5.77 33.65
CA ASN A 998 7.77 6.71 34.22
C ASN A 998 7.31 8.20 34.27
N GLY A 999 6.00 8.49 34.20
CA GLY A 999 5.45 9.84 34.38
C GLY A 999 5.75 10.78 33.21
N THR A 1000 5.81 10.23 32.00
CA THR A 1000 5.97 10.91 30.71
C THR A 1000 4.82 11.86 30.38
N GLY A 1001 3.62 11.64 30.95
CA GLY A 1001 2.44 12.46 30.73
C GLY A 1001 1.66 12.15 29.45
N ASP A 1002 1.95 11.02 28.80
CA ASP A 1002 1.27 10.54 27.59
C ASP A 1002 0.36 9.34 27.91
N ASP A 1003 -0.62 9.52 28.80
CA ASP A 1003 -1.60 8.45 29.07
C ASP A 1003 -2.45 8.11 27.83
N PHE A 1004 -3.18 6.99 27.88
CA PHE A 1004 -4.04 6.53 26.78
C PHE A 1004 -5.03 7.60 26.28
N ALA A 1005 -5.57 8.43 27.18
CA ALA A 1005 -6.48 9.50 26.81
C ALA A 1005 -5.74 10.65 26.13
N PHE A 1006 -4.57 11.05 26.63
CA PHE A 1006 -3.71 12.06 26.00
C PHE A 1006 -3.27 11.63 24.59
N ILE A 1007 -2.69 10.44 24.44
CA ILE A 1007 -2.24 9.90 23.14
C ILE A 1007 -3.41 9.90 22.15
N LYS A 1008 -4.56 9.37 22.56
CA LYS A 1008 -5.76 9.34 21.73
C LYS A 1008 -6.24 10.74 21.37
N ALA A 1009 -6.26 11.68 22.33
CA ALA A 1009 -6.73 13.03 22.11
C ALA A 1009 -5.84 13.82 21.16
N VAL A 1010 -4.51 13.75 21.26
CA VAL A 1010 -3.61 14.52 20.39
C VAL A 1010 -3.54 13.97 18.97
N ASN A 1011 -3.69 12.65 18.79
CA ASN A 1011 -3.77 11.99 17.48
C ASN A 1011 -5.18 12.04 16.83
N ASP A 1012 -6.21 12.47 17.57
CA ASP A 1012 -7.56 12.73 17.07
C ASP A 1012 -7.62 14.08 16.29
N LEU A 1013 -6.86 14.15 15.21
CA LEU A 1013 -6.81 15.25 14.23
C LEU A 1013 -6.96 14.68 12.82
N GLU A 1014 -7.70 15.34 11.94
CA GLU A 1014 -7.89 14.90 10.54
C GLU A 1014 -6.59 14.96 9.70
N THR A 1015 -5.60 15.76 10.15
CA THR A 1015 -4.30 15.95 9.51
C THR A 1015 -3.17 15.09 10.09
N ILE A 1016 -3.47 14.16 10.98
CA ILE A 1016 -2.52 13.15 11.49
C ILE A 1016 -3.03 11.78 11.04
N ASP A 1017 -2.29 11.07 10.21
CA ASP A 1017 -2.82 9.87 9.54
C ASP A 1017 -2.47 8.58 10.31
N ALA A 1018 -1.35 8.58 11.03
CA ALA A 1018 -0.83 7.42 11.75
C ALA A 1018 -0.39 7.76 13.17
N VAL A 1019 -0.49 6.77 14.07
CA VAL A 1019 -0.08 6.91 15.48
C VAL A 1019 1.25 6.18 15.71
N SER A 1020 2.27 6.94 16.08
CA SER A 1020 3.57 6.39 16.49
C SER A 1020 3.55 5.89 17.93
N ALA A 1021 4.37 4.87 18.21
CA ALA A 1021 4.93 4.63 19.53
C ALA A 1021 6.42 4.33 19.43
N HIS A 1022 7.17 4.60 20.49
CA HIS A 1022 8.54 4.16 20.69
C HIS A 1022 8.56 3.07 21.77
N LEU A 1023 9.69 2.39 21.97
CA LEU A 1023 9.76 1.29 22.93
C LEU A 1023 11.14 1.16 23.58
N TYR A 1024 11.24 1.73 24.79
CA TYR A 1024 12.47 1.79 25.58
C TYR A 1024 12.28 1.32 27.03
N PRO A 1025 12.04 0.01 27.27
CA PRO A 1025 11.64 -0.50 28.59
C PRO A 1025 12.64 -0.20 29.71
N THR A 1026 13.94 -0.17 29.40
CA THR A 1026 15.01 0.15 30.37
C THR A 1026 15.02 1.62 30.81
N TRP A 1027 14.50 2.54 29.99
CA TRP A 1027 14.41 3.97 30.30
C TRP A 1027 13.07 4.34 30.96
N TRP A 1028 12.01 3.57 30.69
CA TRP A 1028 10.70 3.70 31.34
C TRP A 1028 10.52 2.79 32.57
N ASN A 1029 11.52 1.95 32.90
CA ASN A 1029 11.49 0.96 33.99
C ASN A 1029 10.30 -0.02 33.87
N MET A 1030 10.05 -0.50 32.66
CA MET A 1030 8.98 -1.46 32.36
C MET A 1030 9.49 -2.91 32.40
N THR A 1031 8.60 -3.82 32.78
CA THR A 1031 8.75 -5.27 32.58
C THR A 1031 8.48 -5.66 31.13
N ASP A 1032 8.91 -6.88 30.74
CA ASP A 1032 8.54 -7.46 29.44
C ASP A 1032 7.00 -7.52 29.26
N ALA A 1033 6.27 -7.79 30.34
CA ALA A 1033 4.81 -7.82 30.38
C ALA A 1033 4.16 -6.46 30.06
N GLU A 1034 4.62 -5.38 30.68
CA GLU A 1034 4.16 -4.01 30.39
C GLU A 1034 4.58 -3.58 28.98
N THR A 1035 5.74 -4.06 28.51
CA THR A 1035 6.26 -3.79 27.17
C THR A 1035 5.35 -4.38 26.08
N LEU A 1036 4.93 -5.65 26.24
CA LEU A 1036 3.92 -6.27 25.35
C LEU A 1036 2.55 -5.58 25.49
N GLY A 1037 2.18 -5.16 26.70
CA GLY A 1037 0.96 -4.38 26.96
C GLY A 1037 0.93 -3.00 26.30
N ASN A 1038 2.07 -2.40 25.96
CA ASN A 1038 2.11 -1.18 25.15
C ASN A 1038 1.76 -1.44 23.67
N PHE A 1039 2.04 -2.62 23.11
CA PHE A 1039 1.51 -3.01 21.79
C PHE A 1039 -0.01 -3.19 21.84
N ASP A 1040 -0.54 -3.84 22.89
CA ASP A 1040 -1.98 -4.00 23.08
C ASP A 1040 -2.70 -2.64 23.17
N GLN A 1041 -2.16 -1.71 23.97
CA GLN A 1041 -2.72 -0.36 24.11
C GLN A 1041 -2.58 0.48 22.84
N LEU A 1042 -1.44 0.43 22.13
CA LEU A 1042 -1.27 1.12 20.85
C LEU A 1042 -2.25 0.60 19.80
N ALA A 1043 -2.41 -0.71 19.71
CA ALA A 1043 -3.37 -1.36 18.83
C ALA A 1043 -4.81 -0.99 19.20
N GLU A 1044 -5.14 -0.83 20.49
CA GLU A 1044 -6.43 -0.28 20.92
C GLU A 1044 -6.59 1.20 20.51
N VAL A 1045 -5.57 2.06 20.67
CA VAL A 1045 -5.63 3.47 20.20
C VAL A 1045 -5.89 3.54 18.69
N GLY A 1046 -5.14 2.80 17.87
CA GLY A 1046 -5.32 2.78 16.41
C GLY A 1046 -6.70 2.30 16.00
N ARG A 1047 -7.20 1.19 16.57
CA ARG A 1047 -8.56 0.69 16.35
C ARG A 1047 -9.62 1.69 16.82
N ALA A 1048 -9.39 2.40 17.92
CA ALA A 1048 -10.32 3.36 18.50
C ALA A 1048 -10.33 4.74 17.81
N LEU A 1049 -9.28 5.06 17.04
CA LEU A 1049 -9.21 6.22 16.13
C LEU A 1049 -9.51 5.86 14.67
N ASN A 1050 -9.54 4.56 14.32
CA ASN A 1050 -9.61 4.06 12.95
C ASN A 1050 -8.43 4.62 12.10
N LYS A 1051 -7.21 4.43 12.61
CA LYS A 1051 -5.93 4.83 12.01
C LYS A 1051 -4.89 3.71 12.17
N PRO A 1052 -3.93 3.54 11.23
CA PRO A 1052 -2.82 2.63 11.46
C PRO A 1052 -1.89 3.15 12.55
N THR A 1053 -1.13 2.23 13.12
CA THR A 1053 -0.11 2.47 14.14
C THR A 1053 1.21 1.87 13.71
N TYR A 1054 2.32 2.41 14.22
CA TYR A 1054 3.65 1.88 13.96
C TYR A 1054 4.59 2.10 15.15
N ILE A 1055 5.58 1.21 15.28
CA ILE A 1055 6.66 1.38 16.24
C ILE A 1055 7.79 2.17 15.58
N GLY A 1056 7.86 3.47 15.87
CA GLY A 1056 8.85 4.42 15.32
C GLY A 1056 10.27 4.17 15.79
N GLU A 1057 10.44 3.69 17.02
CA GLU A 1057 11.71 3.20 17.58
C GLU A 1057 11.47 2.04 18.53
N PHE A 1058 12.35 1.05 18.53
CA PHE A 1058 12.41 0.06 19.61
C PHE A 1058 13.81 -0.49 19.78
N SER A 1059 14.23 -0.74 21.03
CA SER A 1059 15.51 -1.41 21.27
C SER A 1059 15.71 -1.96 22.69
N TRP A 1060 16.78 -2.76 22.84
CA TRP A 1060 17.33 -3.18 24.13
C TRP A 1060 18.83 -2.83 24.23
N PRO A 1061 19.28 -2.17 25.30
CA PRO A 1061 20.64 -1.68 25.38
C PRO A 1061 21.61 -2.76 25.85
N ILE A 1062 22.86 -2.69 25.38
CA ILE A 1062 23.99 -3.27 26.11
C ILE A 1062 24.23 -2.39 27.34
N ALA A 1063 24.06 -2.94 28.53
CA ALA A 1063 24.23 -2.21 29.80
C ALA A 1063 25.71 -2.05 30.20
N SER A 1064 26.60 -2.93 29.70
CA SER A 1064 28.04 -2.85 29.93
C SER A 1064 28.85 -3.81 29.04
N ALA A 1065 30.15 -3.55 28.92
CA ALA A 1065 31.10 -4.45 28.27
C ALA A 1065 31.29 -5.80 29.00
N ALA A 1066 30.69 -5.98 30.18
CA ALA A 1066 30.64 -7.25 30.92
C ALA A 1066 29.35 -8.05 30.67
N SER A 1067 28.30 -7.41 30.12
CA SER A 1067 26.96 -8.01 29.94
C SER A 1067 26.58 -8.24 28.48
N VAL A 1068 27.31 -7.67 27.50
CA VAL A 1068 27.20 -7.84 26.03
C VAL A 1068 26.48 -9.11 25.56
N ALA A 1069 27.01 -10.30 25.89
CA ALA A 1069 26.44 -11.58 25.42
C ALA A 1069 25.07 -11.92 26.01
N THR A 1070 24.78 -11.46 27.23
CA THR A 1070 23.45 -11.57 27.86
C THR A 1070 22.49 -10.55 27.27
N ASP A 1071 22.97 -9.31 27.09
CA ASP A 1071 22.14 -8.19 26.62
C ASP A 1071 21.73 -8.35 25.15
N LEU A 1072 22.62 -8.87 24.29
CA LEU A 1072 22.31 -9.17 22.88
C LEU A 1072 21.44 -10.43 22.72
N ALA A 1073 21.61 -11.44 23.58
CA ALA A 1073 20.68 -12.57 23.63
C ALA A 1073 19.29 -12.09 24.07
N LYS A 1074 19.19 -11.21 25.08
CA LYS A 1074 17.93 -10.61 25.52
C LYS A 1074 17.32 -9.71 24.44
N ARG A 1075 18.11 -8.90 23.72
CA ARG A 1075 17.64 -8.13 22.55
C ARG A 1075 17.04 -9.06 21.50
N THR A 1076 17.75 -10.12 21.12
CA THR A 1076 17.28 -11.08 20.10
C THR A 1076 15.95 -11.71 20.54
N SER A 1077 15.85 -12.14 21.80
CA SER A 1077 14.63 -12.71 22.37
C SER A 1077 13.47 -11.72 22.28
N ILE A 1078 13.61 -10.53 22.88
CA ILE A 1078 12.47 -9.60 22.94
C ILE A 1078 12.15 -8.95 21.61
N PHE A 1079 13.10 -8.87 20.67
CA PHE A 1079 12.75 -8.48 19.31
C PHE A 1079 11.82 -9.52 18.69
N ALA A 1080 12.02 -10.83 18.93
CA ALA A 1080 11.09 -11.86 18.48
C ALA A 1080 9.72 -11.69 19.18
N ASP A 1081 9.72 -11.59 20.52
CA ASP A 1081 8.51 -11.36 21.31
C ASP A 1081 7.72 -10.12 20.82
N TRP A 1082 8.41 -9.04 20.45
CA TRP A 1082 7.82 -7.77 19.98
C TRP A 1082 7.34 -7.81 18.53
N TYR A 1083 8.08 -8.46 17.63
CA TYR A 1083 7.63 -8.67 16.25
C TYR A 1083 6.43 -9.61 16.19
N GLU A 1084 6.41 -10.65 17.03
CA GLU A 1084 5.27 -11.56 17.20
C GLU A 1084 4.06 -10.81 17.77
N LYS A 1085 4.27 -9.95 18.78
CA LYS A 1085 3.21 -9.10 19.34
C LYS A 1085 2.68 -8.03 18.38
N ALA A 1086 3.51 -7.50 17.50
CA ALA A 1086 3.06 -6.66 16.39
C ALA A 1086 2.32 -7.48 15.33
N GLU A 1087 2.73 -8.74 15.09
CA GLU A 1087 2.05 -9.65 14.18
C GLU A 1087 0.65 -10.08 14.68
N GLU A 1088 0.48 -10.30 15.99
CA GLU A 1088 -0.85 -10.47 16.62
C GLU A 1088 -1.80 -9.31 16.26
N HIS A 1089 -1.26 -8.09 16.17
CA HIS A 1089 -2.00 -6.86 15.91
C HIS A 1089 -1.80 -6.32 14.50
N LYS A 1090 -1.44 -7.16 13.51
CA LYS A 1090 -1.21 -6.71 12.12
C LYS A 1090 -2.46 -6.16 11.41
N ASP A 1091 -3.64 -6.23 12.01
CA ASP A 1091 -4.82 -5.46 11.58
C ASP A 1091 -4.72 -3.95 11.90
N VAL A 1092 -3.75 -3.52 12.71
CA VAL A 1092 -3.57 -2.12 13.13
C VAL A 1092 -2.10 -1.66 13.30
N ILE A 1093 -1.19 -2.52 13.74
CA ILE A 1093 0.26 -2.24 13.76
C ILE A 1093 0.81 -2.62 12.39
N GLY A 1094 0.96 -1.61 11.54
CA GLY A 1094 1.38 -1.80 10.14
C GLY A 1094 2.89 -1.78 9.93
N GLY A 1095 3.69 -1.41 10.93
CA GLY A 1095 5.13 -1.49 10.79
C GLY A 1095 5.97 -1.20 12.04
N MET A 1096 7.24 -1.56 11.94
CA MET A 1096 8.22 -1.47 13.03
C MET A 1096 9.57 -0.97 12.51
N LEU A 1097 10.23 -0.10 13.28
CA LEU A 1097 11.49 0.54 12.91
C LEU A 1097 12.51 0.39 14.04
N ALA A 1098 13.48 -0.49 13.86
CA ALA A 1098 14.46 -0.80 14.91
C ALA A 1098 15.39 0.40 15.21
N TRP A 1099 15.75 0.61 16.47
CA TRP A 1099 16.82 1.53 16.86
C TRP A 1099 18.04 0.71 17.32
N GLN A 1100 19.17 0.69 16.61
CA GLN A 1100 19.41 1.21 15.27
C GLN A 1100 20.41 0.31 14.54
N LEU A 1101 20.18 0.08 13.25
CA LEU A 1101 21.14 -0.56 12.37
C LEU A 1101 22.35 0.37 12.16
N SER A 1102 23.55 -0.15 12.41
CA SER A 1102 24.80 0.60 12.22
C SER A 1102 25.57 0.12 11.01
N GLY A 1103 26.18 1.04 10.28
CA GLY A 1103 27.04 0.79 9.13
C GLY A 1103 28.54 0.76 9.46
N LEU A 1104 29.32 0.62 8.40
CA LEU A 1104 30.77 0.83 8.45
C LEU A 1104 31.11 2.32 8.58
N GLU A 1105 32.18 2.64 9.30
CA GLU A 1105 32.64 4.02 9.48
C GLU A 1105 33.56 4.44 8.33
N TRP A 1106 33.24 5.58 7.71
CA TRP A 1106 34.20 6.38 6.94
C TRP A 1106 34.57 7.61 7.75
N GLY A 1107 35.81 8.05 7.59
CA GLY A 1107 36.32 9.18 8.34
C GLY A 1107 35.63 10.49 8.00
N ASN A 1108 35.72 11.44 8.94
CA ASN A 1108 35.10 12.76 8.89
C ASN A 1108 36.11 13.92 8.91
N GLY A 1109 37.37 13.66 8.57
CA GLY A 1109 38.38 14.71 8.33
C GLY A 1109 39.18 15.15 9.56
N SER A 1110 39.10 14.41 10.66
CA SER A 1110 39.77 14.73 11.92
C SER A 1110 40.62 13.58 12.45
N THR A 1111 41.94 13.80 12.52
CA THR A 1111 42.90 12.83 13.07
C THR A 1111 43.81 13.43 14.15
N PRO A 1112 44.11 12.71 15.26
CA PRO A 1112 43.33 11.63 15.87
C PRO A 1112 43.17 11.76 17.41
N LEU A 1113 42.28 10.94 17.99
CA LEU A 1113 42.33 10.47 19.40
C LEU A 1113 42.40 11.55 20.49
N GLY A 1114 41.30 12.30 20.64
CA GLY A 1114 41.11 13.32 21.69
C GLY A 1114 39.84 13.17 22.55
N GLY A 1115 39.17 12.02 22.52
CA GLY A 1115 37.96 11.77 23.33
C GLY A 1115 36.63 12.23 22.72
N CYS A 1116 36.60 12.61 21.44
CA CYS A 1116 35.35 12.76 20.69
C CYS A 1116 34.89 11.42 20.09
N GLN A 1117 33.69 11.01 20.47
CA GLN A 1117 32.99 9.76 20.10
C GLN A 1117 32.84 9.52 18.60
N TRP A 1118 32.98 10.57 17.79
CA TRP A 1118 32.63 10.58 16.36
C TRP A 1118 33.78 10.92 15.42
N CYS A 1119 34.99 11.09 15.94
CA CYS A 1119 36.15 11.57 15.18
C CYS A 1119 36.99 10.40 14.67
N SER A 1120 37.00 10.18 13.36
CA SER A 1120 37.78 9.12 12.72
C SER A 1120 38.36 9.61 11.38
N GLY A 1121 39.58 9.21 11.05
CA GLY A 1121 40.20 9.33 9.71
C GLY A 1121 40.21 10.68 8.97
N PRO A 1122 40.70 10.71 7.72
CA PRO A 1122 40.41 11.73 6.72
C PRO A 1122 38.94 11.65 6.25
N TYR A 1123 38.37 12.73 5.69
CA TYR A 1123 36.97 12.74 5.27
C TYR A 1123 36.76 11.82 4.06
N GLY A 1124 35.76 10.93 4.14
CA GLY A 1124 35.39 10.03 3.03
C GLY A 1124 36.35 8.85 2.80
N GLU A 1125 37.30 8.60 3.69
CA GLU A 1125 38.21 7.44 3.63
C GLU A 1125 37.72 6.34 4.59
N PRO A 1126 37.68 5.05 4.17
CA PRO A 1126 37.16 3.97 5.02
C PRO A 1126 38.07 3.73 6.22
N THR A 1127 37.50 3.62 7.43
CA THR A 1127 38.32 3.34 8.63
C THR A 1127 38.64 1.85 8.81
N HIS A 1128 38.01 0.98 8.02
CA HIS A 1128 37.98 -0.48 8.22
C HIS A 1128 37.54 -0.86 9.63
N ALA A 1129 36.41 -0.30 10.07
CA ALA A 1129 35.80 -0.56 11.37
C ALA A 1129 34.32 -0.09 11.35
N TRP A 1130 33.57 -0.37 12.42
CA TRP A 1130 32.14 -0.04 12.53
C TRP A 1130 31.87 1.32 13.19
N THR A 1131 30.77 1.97 12.80
CA THR A 1131 30.26 3.18 13.47
C THR A 1131 29.63 2.81 14.81
N ALA A 1132 30.06 3.43 15.91
CA ALA A 1132 29.64 3.04 17.26
C ALA A 1132 29.31 4.27 18.12
N ASN A 1133 28.37 4.10 19.06
CA ASN A 1133 27.92 5.16 19.95
C ASN A 1133 27.91 4.68 21.42
N ASN A 1134 27.57 5.56 22.37
CA ASN A 1134 27.64 5.28 23.82
C ASN A 1134 26.29 4.84 24.46
N ASP A 1135 25.21 4.64 23.70
CA ASP A 1135 23.89 4.21 24.21
C ASP A 1135 23.73 2.68 24.27
N GLY A 1136 24.49 1.94 23.46
CA GLY A 1136 24.52 0.48 23.46
C GLY A 1136 23.38 -0.19 22.68
N PHE A 1137 22.56 0.55 21.93
CA PHE A 1137 21.45 0.06 21.12
C PHE A 1137 21.83 -0.38 19.69
N GLN A 1138 23.07 -0.12 19.25
CA GLN A 1138 23.52 -0.41 17.88
C GLN A 1138 23.42 -1.91 17.58
N THR A 1139 22.94 -2.24 16.39
CA THR A 1139 22.89 -3.60 15.87
C THR A 1139 23.77 -3.68 14.62
N TYR A 1140 24.77 -4.58 14.65
CA TYR A 1140 25.85 -4.65 13.65
C TYR A 1140 25.69 -5.87 12.73
N CYS A 1141 25.08 -5.65 11.58
CA CYS A 1141 24.77 -6.71 10.63
C CYS A 1141 25.77 -6.73 9.47
N ALA A 1142 26.77 -7.62 9.56
CA ALA A 1142 27.72 -7.88 8.48
C ALA A 1142 27.01 -8.43 7.24
N ILE A 1143 27.28 -7.84 6.07
CA ILE A 1143 26.69 -8.24 4.78
C ILE A 1143 27.69 -8.94 3.86
N THR A 1144 28.97 -9.00 4.26
CA THR A 1144 30.02 -9.81 3.63
C THR A 1144 30.81 -10.63 4.65
N PRO A 1145 31.37 -11.80 4.29
CA PRO A 1145 32.24 -12.59 5.17
C PRO A 1145 33.52 -11.87 5.61
N GLN A 1146 33.88 -10.77 4.95
CA GLN A 1146 34.97 -9.89 5.35
C GLN A 1146 34.59 -9.05 6.57
N GLU A 1147 33.36 -8.53 6.60
CA GLU A 1147 32.82 -7.75 7.73
C GLU A 1147 32.60 -8.59 8.99
N GLU A 1148 32.33 -9.89 8.87
CA GLU A 1148 32.27 -10.83 10.00
C GLU A 1148 33.59 -10.86 10.80
N THR A 1149 34.72 -10.56 10.15
CA THR A 1149 36.04 -10.49 10.80
C THR A 1149 36.34 -9.11 11.42
N LEU A 1150 35.48 -8.13 11.18
CA LEU A 1150 35.70 -6.72 11.50
C LEU A 1150 35.17 -6.42 12.90
N THR A 1151 36.06 -6.50 13.90
CA THR A 1151 35.67 -6.43 15.32
C THR A 1151 36.05 -5.11 16.00
N ALA A 1152 36.37 -4.04 15.26
CA ALA A 1152 36.80 -2.74 15.82
C ALA A 1152 35.74 -1.65 15.64
N THR A 1153 35.77 -0.62 16.49
CA THR A 1153 35.05 0.65 16.30
C THR A 1153 35.92 1.65 15.52
N GLY A 1154 35.34 2.39 14.57
CA GLY A 1154 36.08 3.35 13.75
C GLY A 1154 36.46 4.62 14.50
N ALA A 1155 35.55 5.09 15.36
CA ALA A 1155 35.82 6.14 16.31
C ALA A 1155 36.12 5.57 17.72
N PRO A 1156 37.02 6.21 18.50
CA PRO A 1156 37.35 5.81 19.87
C PRO A 1156 36.38 6.49 20.86
N GLY A 1157 35.25 5.84 21.14
CA GLY A 1157 34.18 6.34 22.03
C GLY A 1157 34.06 5.57 23.35
N ALA A 1158 33.05 5.93 24.14
CA ALA A 1158 32.64 5.19 25.34
C ALA A 1158 31.50 4.21 24.98
N ASN A 1159 31.70 3.42 23.93
CA ASN A 1159 30.76 2.38 23.52
C ASN A 1159 30.49 1.43 24.68
N MET A 1160 29.22 1.08 24.89
CA MET A 1160 28.80 0.16 25.94
C MET A 1160 29.37 -1.25 25.71
N GLU A 1161 29.63 -1.65 24.47
CA GLU A 1161 30.38 -2.88 24.13
C GLU A 1161 31.91 -2.73 24.28
N GLY A 1162 32.41 -1.49 24.38
CA GLY A 1162 33.81 -1.13 24.34
C GLY A 1162 34.38 -1.04 22.92
N ASN A 1163 35.71 -1.06 22.82
CA ASN A 1163 36.43 -0.93 21.54
C ASN A 1163 36.43 -2.22 20.69
N LYS A 1164 35.73 -3.28 21.11
CA LYS A 1164 35.57 -4.53 20.33
C LYS A 1164 34.09 -4.83 20.11
N ILE A 1165 33.67 -4.87 18.85
CA ILE A 1165 32.35 -5.38 18.46
C ILE A 1165 32.42 -6.90 18.32
N HIS A 1166 31.40 -7.58 18.84
CA HIS A 1166 31.19 -9.02 18.79
C HIS A 1166 30.15 -9.32 17.72
N ILE A 1167 30.51 -9.19 16.45
CA ILE A 1167 29.61 -9.46 15.31
C ILE A 1167 28.99 -10.86 15.41
N GLU A 1168 29.73 -11.82 15.99
CA GLU A 1168 29.27 -13.17 16.31
C GLU A 1168 28.07 -13.24 17.28
N LEU A 1169 27.82 -12.17 18.07
CA LEU A 1169 26.71 -12.02 19.01
C LEU A 1169 25.59 -11.09 18.50
N HIS A 1170 25.87 -10.24 17.51
CA HIS A 1170 24.84 -9.44 16.82
C HIS A 1170 24.14 -10.22 15.71
N LYS A 1171 24.79 -11.22 15.11
CA LYS A 1171 24.22 -12.02 14.02
C LYS A 1171 22.80 -12.58 14.31
N PRO A 1172 22.47 -13.13 15.49
CA PRO A 1172 21.13 -13.67 15.77
C PRO A 1172 20.01 -12.63 15.63
N VAL A 1173 20.19 -11.40 16.11
CA VAL A 1173 19.20 -10.33 15.92
C VAL A 1173 19.19 -9.83 14.47
N CYS A 1174 20.32 -9.82 13.77
CA CYS A 1174 20.36 -9.48 12.34
C CYS A 1174 19.62 -10.49 11.45
N ASP A 1175 19.75 -11.78 11.74
CA ASP A 1175 19.03 -12.85 11.03
C ASP A 1175 17.52 -12.73 11.28
N LEU A 1176 17.10 -12.41 12.51
CA LEU A 1176 15.71 -12.10 12.86
C LEU A 1176 15.19 -10.83 12.15
N LEU A 1177 15.99 -9.76 12.07
CA LEU A 1177 15.59 -8.53 11.36
C LEU A 1177 15.33 -8.83 9.87
N LEU A 1178 16.19 -9.63 9.22
CA LEU A 1178 16.00 -10.06 7.83
C LEU A 1178 14.76 -10.98 7.69
N GLU A 1179 14.59 -11.95 8.58
CA GLU A 1179 13.40 -12.82 8.62
C GLU A 1179 12.11 -11.98 8.68
N ARG A 1180 12.05 -10.99 9.57
CA ARG A 1180 10.86 -10.17 9.78
C ARG A 1180 10.66 -9.16 8.66
N SER A 1181 11.71 -8.60 8.05
CA SER A 1181 11.55 -7.81 6.83
C SER A 1181 10.99 -8.62 5.67
N ASN A 1182 11.44 -9.87 5.47
CA ASN A 1182 10.88 -10.76 4.45
C ASN A 1182 9.41 -11.07 4.74
N PHE A 1183 9.05 -11.27 6.00
CA PHE A 1183 7.66 -11.47 6.43
C PHE A 1183 6.78 -10.23 6.14
N TYR A 1184 7.18 -9.03 6.60
CA TYR A 1184 6.40 -7.80 6.37
C TYR A 1184 6.28 -7.48 4.87
N LYS A 1185 7.34 -7.63 4.06
CA LYS A 1185 7.25 -7.53 2.58
C LYS A 1185 6.31 -8.58 1.98
N GLY A 1186 6.25 -9.79 2.56
CA GLY A 1186 5.36 -10.87 2.13
C GLY A 1186 3.87 -10.60 2.37
N LEU A 1187 3.52 -9.68 3.29
CA LEU A 1187 2.12 -9.29 3.55
C LEU A 1187 1.57 -8.25 2.54
N ASN A 1188 2.40 -7.77 1.60
CA ASN A 1188 2.05 -6.69 0.66
C ASN A 1188 1.60 -7.19 -0.73
N ASN A 1189 1.43 -8.51 -0.91
CA ASN A 1189 1.15 -9.17 -2.20
C ASN A 1189 -0.05 -10.11 -2.14
#